data_AF-A0AAJ8LX06-F1
#
_entry.id   AF-A0AAJ8LX06-F1
#
_cell.length_a   1.000
_cell.length_b   1.000
_cell.length_c   1.000
_cell.angle_alpha   90.00
_cell.angle_beta   90.00
_cell.angle_gamma   90.00
#
_symmetry.space_group_name_H-M   'P 1'
#
loop_
_entity.id
_entity.type
_entity.pdbx_description
1 polymer ?
#
loop_
_entity_poly.entity_id
_entity_poly.type
_entity_poly.pdbx_seq_one_letter_code
_entity_poly.pdbx_strand_id
1 'polypeptide(L)'
;MVKDAYITVQESIEQTRVYCEQLFSGTFTAIQTRSLLKSLDNVQQAVYTYSKSKRGRKKKEDDERLEAKPMKTDWFDREGVQLWNLASEIGRTTPCNPSLSKEELATIAALRLTGFRLVEITTDLKGPINFIVRLLGLVAKTITALLDAGKISTASQLSLQGAEYEQMIIDKLPLKGSEEFEQRLSVLIWFYIARIDILLQEGNDAFALDLLFKALQLEDAWMMNIEECQLLAFKCWTVGNDMLNKGVNLPSATDWLKQGAILVEKMVIQGDRVENLEALHVAVLKSLARAQILLVEKEHNSFTSATATLNELAKLVGENDRETFHEIRLLQLYILKTEKAPEKDVQTVTEDLMESMEWNELSVIEILSQMASLLSDYPHLPSTAILKLLHIALVNPNGYAHLQLIIYEGLLFAKALGPDIAGITLATAILDLVANHATYEVDGNANVVACQTLLWNIGLYNESKERVIEAAHWYTLAAHDFFRKISGENTYRCIRKAALCHIRAMNWSAASELIAQCPTDEASTHYLAFLVAIGQENQPSAIEAVTTIVECSDFEAQQLVLITSLAQDKASHPVLAATMKALLNVLTGSKQVFEVQIEIVTVIRCLVKITVSDLSQTEDKDEVAERLVDYMQTAIDVLSENPARGQGQTKGIAWLYKCSYNVAVQGLSSLSSKSLADLFDRSAQLMSIYQVLEPSNLDPELPFMRASAMFACLCGKIFLCKELATGPEKALLLDQLVDYIPHCRDALSSIKLSYALSLTVAQMKQIINTSEIELFCEIQDWESIPDALMKIQDEESRAEVGLTCSTIEMCANILFRYQDCPSHIFYQLLELVLDNCSTSYASDIKRFSRWTRAILKMLLHRDSFENESTALKYVNRAFEVLQMPLGKKAYPLDEVHWLVATAWNRGLNGSSSNPQLNKWYQVALAISSCVPDLNIDRQKMHEHYRHLLEGQGIDCLYH
;
A
#
# COMPACT_ATOMS: atom_id res chain seq x y z
N MET A 1 78.46 55.18 -39.39
CA MET A 1 79.52 54.16 -39.35
C MET A 1 78.88 52.85 -38.96
N VAL A 2 79.02 51.79 -39.75
CA VAL A 2 78.49 50.46 -39.43
C VAL A 2 79.27 49.93 -38.23
N LYS A 3 78.61 49.73 -37.08
CA LYS A 3 79.23 49.17 -35.87
C LYS A 3 79.87 47.81 -36.19
N ASP A 4 81.07 47.54 -35.66
CA ASP A 4 81.70 46.22 -35.80
C ASP A 4 80.78 45.16 -35.17
N ALA A 5 80.41 44.14 -35.97
CA ALA A 5 79.50 43.09 -35.54
C ALA A 5 80.02 42.33 -34.30
N TYR A 6 81.35 42.28 -34.10
CA TYR A 6 81.92 41.70 -32.88
C TYR A 6 81.62 42.55 -31.63
N ILE A 7 81.81 43.87 -31.73
CA ILE A 7 81.54 44.82 -30.62
C ILE A 7 80.06 44.82 -30.26
N THR A 8 79.18 44.72 -31.26
CA THR A 8 77.73 44.61 -31.05
C THR A 8 77.35 43.37 -30.23
N VAL A 9 78.04 42.23 -30.40
CA VAL A 9 77.79 41.04 -29.58
C VAL A 9 78.31 41.24 -28.14
N GLN A 10 79.48 41.86 -27.97
CA GLN A 10 80.03 42.17 -26.64
C GLN A 10 79.11 43.10 -25.85
N GLU A 11 78.63 44.18 -26.47
CA GLU A 11 77.67 45.11 -25.84
C GLU A 11 76.37 44.41 -25.44
N SER A 12 75.82 43.54 -26.30
CA SER A 12 74.59 42.79 -26.01
C SER A 12 74.77 41.77 -24.88
N ILE A 13 75.93 41.11 -24.78
CA ILE A 13 76.23 40.17 -23.69
C ILE A 13 76.40 40.91 -22.36
N GLU A 14 77.10 42.04 -22.34
CA GLU A 14 77.29 42.83 -21.12
C GLU A 14 75.95 43.38 -20.58
N GLN A 15 75.06 43.82 -21.48
CA GLN A 15 73.69 44.20 -21.09
C GLN A 15 72.88 43.03 -20.54
N THR A 16 73.08 41.83 -21.08
CA THR A 16 72.40 40.61 -20.61
C THR A 16 72.94 40.14 -19.26
N ARG A 17 74.23 40.35 -18.99
CA ARG A 17 74.91 39.93 -17.76
C ARG A 17 74.28 40.52 -16.51
N VAL A 18 73.88 41.80 -16.56
CA VAL A 18 73.17 42.49 -15.45
C VAL A 18 71.89 41.74 -15.07
N TYR A 19 71.14 41.24 -16.05
CA TYR A 19 69.92 40.48 -15.79
C TYR A 19 70.23 39.04 -15.33
N CYS A 20 71.30 38.41 -15.81
CA CYS A 20 71.74 37.09 -15.34
C CYS A 20 72.21 37.11 -13.88
N GLU A 21 72.88 38.16 -13.43
CA GLU A 21 73.32 38.33 -12.03
C GLU A 21 72.14 38.53 -11.08
N GLN A 22 71.12 39.29 -11.50
CA GLN A 22 69.87 39.48 -10.75
C GLN A 22 69.05 38.20 -10.59
N LEU A 23 69.22 37.22 -11.49
CA LEU A 23 68.56 35.93 -11.42
C LEU A 23 69.01 35.12 -10.19
N PHE A 24 70.27 35.26 -9.75
CA PHE A 24 70.84 34.54 -8.60
C PHE A 24 70.51 35.16 -7.24
N SER A 25 70.20 36.47 -7.20
CA SER A 25 69.92 37.15 -5.93
C SER A 25 68.51 36.90 -5.39
N GLY A 26 67.70 36.05 -6.05
CA GLY A 26 66.34 35.69 -5.63
C GLY A 26 65.29 36.79 -5.84
N THR A 27 65.65 37.91 -6.45
CA THR A 27 64.81 39.10 -6.66
C THR A 27 64.36 39.20 -8.12
N PHE A 28 63.66 38.18 -8.62
CA PHE A 28 63.27 38.12 -10.03
C PHE A 28 61.76 38.15 -10.22
N THR A 29 61.27 39.24 -10.82
CA THR A 29 59.86 39.43 -11.17
C THR A 29 59.59 39.03 -12.63
N ALA A 30 58.35 38.69 -12.98
CA ALA A 30 57.97 38.32 -14.36
C ALA A 30 58.36 39.38 -15.42
N ILE A 31 58.44 40.65 -15.03
CA ILE A 31 58.89 41.76 -15.90
C ILE A 31 60.39 41.66 -16.21
N GLN A 32 61.20 41.32 -15.19
CA GLN A 32 62.64 41.09 -15.37
C GLN A 32 62.89 39.84 -16.21
N THR A 33 62.09 38.77 -16.07
CA THR A 33 62.17 37.58 -16.93
C THR A 33 61.92 37.88 -18.40
N ARG A 34 60.87 38.64 -18.72
CA ARG A 34 60.61 39.07 -20.11
C ARG A 34 61.74 39.96 -20.66
N SER A 35 62.34 40.78 -19.81
CA SER A 35 63.44 41.67 -20.18
C SER A 35 64.72 40.88 -20.45
N LEU A 36 65.04 39.88 -19.63
CA LEU A 36 66.14 38.94 -19.85
C LEU A 36 65.95 38.15 -21.15
N LEU A 37 64.76 37.59 -21.39
CA LEU A 37 64.45 36.85 -22.62
C LEU A 37 64.64 37.70 -23.87
N LYS A 38 64.21 38.96 -23.84
CA LYS A 38 64.42 39.92 -24.94
C LYS A 38 65.90 40.27 -25.12
N SER A 39 66.66 40.40 -24.02
CA SER A 39 68.10 40.64 -24.07
C SER A 39 68.85 39.45 -24.68
N LEU A 40 68.48 38.22 -24.33
CA LEU A 40 69.04 37.00 -24.90
C LEU A 40 68.73 36.88 -26.40
N ASP A 41 67.53 37.24 -26.84
CA ASP A 41 67.16 37.28 -28.27
C ASP A 41 68.01 38.31 -29.05
N ASN A 42 68.27 39.48 -28.47
CA ASN A 42 69.18 40.47 -29.05
C ASN A 42 70.61 39.94 -29.20
N VAL A 43 71.10 39.17 -28.22
CA VAL A 43 72.40 38.48 -28.31
C VAL A 43 72.37 37.48 -29.48
N GLN A 44 71.34 36.64 -29.56
CA GLN A 44 71.20 35.65 -30.65
C GLN A 44 71.19 36.32 -32.03
N GLN A 45 70.50 37.45 -32.19
CA GLN A 45 70.45 38.19 -33.45
C GLN A 45 71.78 38.88 -33.80
N ALA A 46 72.48 39.42 -32.80
CA ALA A 46 73.82 39.99 -32.99
C ALA A 46 74.82 38.90 -33.40
N VAL A 47 74.75 37.73 -32.77
CA VAL A 47 75.54 36.53 -33.04
C VAL A 47 75.27 36.00 -34.46
N TYR A 48 74.01 35.95 -34.87
CA TYR A 48 73.62 35.58 -36.24
C TYR A 48 74.18 36.57 -37.29
N THR A 49 74.10 37.87 -37.02
CA THR A 49 74.64 38.92 -37.90
C THR A 49 76.16 38.82 -38.02
N TYR A 50 76.84 38.56 -36.90
CA TYR A 50 78.28 38.29 -36.88
C TYR A 50 78.64 37.03 -37.70
N SER A 51 77.90 35.92 -37.53
CA SER A 51 78.10 34.68 -38.30
C SER A 51 77.95 34.90 -39.82
N LYS A 52 76.93 35.64 -40.27
CA LYS A 52 76.75 36.01 -41.69
C LYS A 52 77.92 36.86 -42.20
N SER A 53 78.39 37.83 -41.42
CA SER A 53 79.54 38.66 -41.79
C SER A 53 80.85 37.86 -41.91
N LYS A 54 81.02 36.83 -41.06
CA LYS A 54 82.16 35.89 -41.08
C LYS A 54 82.12 34.98 -42.32
N ARG A 55 80.94 34.51 -42.74
CA ARG A 55 80.77 33.72 -43.98
C ARG A 55 80.99 34.56 -45.24
N GLY A 56 80.58 35.84 -45.25
CA GLY A 56 80.76 36.76 -46.38
C GLY A 56 82.20 37.28 -46.57
N ARG A 57 83.02 37.34 -45.51
CA ARG A 57 84.42 37.80 -45.56
C ARG A 57 85.44 36.74 -45.98
N LYS A 58 85.03 35.51 -46.30
CA LYS A 58 85.94 34.41 -46.70
C LYS A 58 86.66 34.62 -48.05
N LYS A 59 86.57 35.81 -48.66
CA LYS A 59 87.18 36.10 -49.98
C LYS A 59 87.86 37.49 -50.05
N LYS A 60 88.55 37.91 -48.98
CA LYS A 60 89.69 38.86 -48.98
C LYS A 60 90.04 39.24 -47.54
N GLU A 61 91.19 38.79 -47.08
CA GLU A 61 92.08 39.40 -46.07
C GLU A 61 92.91 38.29 -45.41
N ASP A 62 94.06 38.00 -46.04
CA ASP A 62 95.20 37.35 -45.40
C ASP A 62 96.09 38.43 -44.78
N ASP A 63 96.72 38.08 -43.65
CA ASP A 63 97.96 38.62 -43.08
C ASP A 63 98.00 39.68 -41.96
N GLU A 64 96.92 40.24 -41.41
CA GLU A 64 97.05 41.15 -40.22
C GLU A 64 96.15 40.87 -39.00
N ARG A 65 95.50 39.69 -38.91
CA ARG A 65 94.68 39.33 -37.73
C ARG A 65 94.86 37.89 -37.26
N LEU A 66 96.09 37.39 -37.19
CA LEU A 66 96.37 36.02 -36.70
C LEU A 66 96.30 35.89 -35.16
N GLU A 67 96.64 36.92 -34.39
CA GLU A 67 96.55 36.88 -32.91
C GLU A 67 95.17 37.27 -32.36
N ALA A 68 94.45 38.16 -33.05
CA ALA A 68 93.12 38.63 -32.62
C ALA A 68 91.99 37.62 -32.93
N LYS A 69 92.27 36.56 -33.71
CA LYS A 69 91.29 35.53 -34.09
C LYS A 69 91.11 34.45 -33.01
N PRO A 70 92.17 33.82 -32.44
CA PRO A 70 92.04 32.87 -31.33
C PRO A 70 91.49 33.55 -30.05
N MET A 71 91.93 34.77 -29.75
CA MET A 71 91.46 35.52 -28.58
C MET A 71 89.95 35.82 -28.63
N LYS A 72 89.39 36.04 -29.84
CA LYS A 72 87.94 36.22 -30.05
C LYS A 72 87.17 34.90 -29.97
N THR A 73 87.74 33.80 -30.46
CA THR A 73 87.09 32.48 -30.37
C THR A 73 87.05 31.96 -28.95
N ASP A 74 88.13 32.14 -28.18
CA ASP A 74 88.19 31.71 -26.78
C ASP A 74 87.22 32.52 -25.92
N TRP A 75 87.05 33.81 -26.23
CA TRP A 75 86.05 34.66 -25.57
C TRP A 75 84.62 34.16 -25.82
N PHE A 76 84.24 33.92 -27.07
CA PHE A 76 82.90 33.40 -27.40
C PHE A 76 82.62 32.02 -26.79
N ASP A 77 83.59 31.10 -26.77
CA ASP A 77 83.41 29.78 -26.15
C ASP A 77 83.25 29.91 -24.63
N ARG A 78 84.08 30.74 -23.98
CA ARG A 78 84.00 31.00 -22.54
C ARG A 78 82.64 31.58 -22.14
N GLU A 79 82.17 32.61 -22.84
CA GLU A 79 80.87 33.22 -22.56
C GLU A 79 79.71 32.26 -22.85
N GLY A 80 79.81 31.46 -23.92
CA GLY A 80 78.82 30.43 -24.25
C GLY A 80 78.71 29.34 -23.19
N VAL A 81 79.85 28.87 -22.67
CA VAL A 81 79.92 27.89 -21.56
C VAL A 81 79.40 28.48 -20.26
N GLN A 82 79.69 29.75 -19.96
CA GLN A 82 79.15 30.42 -18.78
C GLN A 82 77.62 30.50 -18.80
N LEU A 83 77.02 30.88 -19.93
CA LEU A 83 75.56 30.86 -20.08
C LEU A 83 74.98 29.45 -20.01
N TRP A 84 75.71 28.44 -20.50
CA TRP A 84 75.29 27.05 -20.41
C TRP A 84 75.31 26.51 -18.96
N ASN A 85 76.37 26.83 -18.22
CA ASN A 85 76.50 26.47 -16.81
C ASN A 85 75.43 27.19 -15.97
N LEU A 86 75.16 28.45 -16.27
CA LEU A 86 74.05 29.22 -15.70
C LEU A 86 72.70 28.51 -15.93
N ALA A 87 72.41 28.11 -17.17
CA ALA A 87 71.20 27.35 -17.48
C ALA A 87 71.12 26.01 -16.73
N SER A 88 72.26 25.38 -16.48
CA SER A 88 72.35 24.10 -15.75
C SER A 88 72.19 24.28 -14.24
N GLU A 89 72.66 25.40 -13.69
CA GLU A 89 72.54 25.75 -12.27
C GLU A 89 71.10 26.08 -11.90
N ILE A 90 70.40 26.89 -12.72
CA ILE A 90 68.96 27.19 -12.56
C ILE A 90 68.14 25.89 -12.54
N GLY A 91 68.52 24.89 -13.36
CA GLY A 91 67.86 23.59 -13.39
C GLY A 91 68.19 22.67 -12.20
N ARG A 92 69.26 22.93 -11.43
CA ARG A 92 69.65 22.13 -10.25
C ARG A 92 69.23 22.76 -8.91
N THR A 93 69.07 24.09 -8.86
CA THR A 93 68.69 24.82 -7.64
C THR A 93 67.23 24.65 -7.23
N THR A 94 66.43 23.94 -8.03
CA THR A 94 65.04 23.60 -7.73
C THR A 94 64.98 22.23 -7.04
N PRO A 95 64.65 22.14 -5.74
CA PRO A 95 64.54 20.86 -5.04
C PRO A 95 63.37 20.04 -5.62
N CYS A 96 63.59 18.73 -5.70
CA CYS A 96 62.66 17.66 -6.12
C CYS A 96 61.15 18.02 -6.06
N ASN A 97 60.52 18.15 -7.25
CA ASN A 97 59.08 18.33 -7.56
C ASN A 97 58.37 19.54 -6.88
N PRO A 98 57.87 20.54 -7.63
CA PRO A 98 57.09 20.41 -8.87
C PRO A 98 57.66 21.21 -10.06
N SER A 99 57.08 20.97 -11.24
CA SER A 99 57.37 21.57 -12.55
C SER A 99 57.91 23.01 -12.50
N LEU A 100 59.09 23.21 -13.09
CA LEU A 100 59.62 24.54 -13.42
C LEU A 100 58.52 25.40 -14.05
N SER A 101 58.42 26.67 -13.64
CA SER A 101 57.44 27.57 -14.23
C SER A 101 57.71 27.75 -15.73
N LYS A 102 56.65 28.04 -16.49
CA LYS A 102 56.77 28.31 -17.94
C LYS A 102 57.79 29.41 -18.26
N GLU A 103 57.98 30.35 -17.34
CA GLU A 103 58.94 31.45 -17.47
C GLU A 103 60.40 31.00 -17.18
N GLU A 104 60.60 30.09 -16.23
CA GLU A 104 61.91 29.46 -15.96
C GLU A 104 62.33 28.53 -17.10
N LEU A 105 61.41 27.70 -17.61
CA LEU A 105 61.65 26.84 -18.78
C LEU A 105 62.04 27.67 -20.02
N ALA A 106 61.32 28.77 -20.27
CA ALA A 106 61.64 29.69 -21.35
C ALA A 106 63.03 30.34 -21.17
N THR A 107 63.41 30.65 -19.93
CA THR A 107 64.72 31.22 -19.58
C THR A 107 65.85 30.22 -19.79
N ILE A 108 65.70 28.99 -19.29
CA ILE A 108 66.66 27.90 -19.49
C ILE A 108 66.86 27.63 -20.98
N ALA A 109 65.77 27.53 -21.75
CA ALA A 109 65.82 27.29 -23.19
C ALA A 109 66.53 28.43 -23.95
N ALA A 110 66.24 29.69 -23.58
CA ALA A 110 66.89 30.86 -24.19
C ALA A 110 68.38 30.93 -23.84
N LEU A 111 68.78 30.64 -22.60
CA LEU A 111 70.18 30.59 -22.18
C LEU A 111 70.95 29.47 -22.88
N ARG A 112 70.38 28.26 -22.98
CA ARG A 112 70.98 27.13 -23.72
C ARG A 112 71.13 27.44 -25.20
N LEU A 113 70.11 28.03 -25.83
CA LEU A 113 70.17 28.42 -27.24
C LEU A 113 71.22 29.50 -27.50
N THR A 114 71.28 30.54 -26.66
CA THR A 114 72.31 31.59 -26.77
C THR A 114 73.71 31.03 -26.54
N GLY A 115 73.89 30.20 -25.50
CA GLY A 115 75.15 29.52 -25.21
C GLY A 115 75.60 28.63 -26.37
N PHE A 116 74.69 27.83 -26.92
CA PHE A 116 74.93 27.02 -28.11
C PHE A 116 75.38 27.89 -29.31
N ARG A 117 74.67 28.97 -29.64
CA ARG A 117 75.01 29.83 -30.80
C ARG A 117 76.37 30.50 -30.65
N LEU A 118 76.80 30.81 -29.43
CA LEU A 118 78.14 31.36 -29.16
C LEU A 118 79.23 30.29 -29.40
N VAL A 119 79.02 29.07 -28.92
CA VAL A 119 79.92 27.91 -29.11
C VAL A 119 79.93 27.41 -30.57
N GLU A 120 78.81 27.52 -31.28
CA GLU A 120 78.70 27.12 -32.69
C GLU A 120 79.60 27.98 -33.59
N ILE A 121 79.70 29.30 -33.33
CA ILE A 121 80.49 30.21 -34.15
C ILE A 121 82.00 30.01 -33.96
N THR A 122 82.42 29.50 -32.81
CA THR A 122 83.83 29.24 -32.47
C THR A 122 84.31 27.90 -33.01
N THR A 123 83.41 26.94 -33.16
CA THR A 123 83.74 25.60 -33.62
C THR A 123 84.05 25.57 -35.11
N ASP A 124 85.19 25.01 -35.48
CA ASP A 124 85.53 24.73 -36.87
C ASP A 124 85.03 23.33 -37.28
N LEU A 125 84.09 23.26 -38.23
CA LEU A 125 83.54 22.02 -38.77
C LEU A 125 84.58 21.16 -39.51
N LYS A 126 85.76 21.72 -39.83
CA LYS A 126 86.91 20.98 -40.38
C LYS A 126 87.92 20.53 -39.32
N GLY A 127 87.71 20.90 -38.06
CA GLY A 127 88.59 20.59 -36.93
C GLY A 127 88.40 19.17 -36.37
N PRO A 128 88.97 18.89 -35.19
CA PRO A 128 88.78 17.64 -34.45
C PRO A 128 87.29 17.28 -34.29
N ILE A 129 86.98 16.02 -34.57
CA ILE A 129 85.61 15.48 -34.51
C ILE A 129 84.97 15.65 -33.11
N ASN A 130 85.76 15.65 -32.05
CA ASN A 130 85.30 15.87 -30.66
C ASN A 130 84.58 17.22 -30.48
N PHE A 131 84.92 18.23 -31.30
CA PHE A 131 84.18 19.50 -31.28
C PHE A 131 82.78 19.36 -31.90
N ILE A 132 82.64 18.54 -32.95
CA ILE A 132 81.34 18.24 -33.58
C ILE A 132 80.49 17.37 -32.64
N VAL A 133 81.11 16.42 -31.92
CA VAL A 133 80.44 15.62 -30.87
C VAL A 133 79.93 16.52 -29.75
N ARG A 134 80.75 17.45 -29.26
CA ARG A 134 80.33 18.47 -28.28
C ARG A 134 79.17 19.30 -28.82
N LEU A 135 79.23 19.76 -30.07
CA LEU A 135 78.14 20.52 -30.69
C LEU A 135 76.85 19.71 -30.78
N LEU A 136 76.89 18.46 -31.23
CA LEU A 136 75.69 17.62 -31.34
C LEU A 136 75.06 17.35 -29.97
N GLY A 137 75.88 17.13 -28.93
CA GLY A 137 75.39 16.97 -27.56
C GLY A 137 74.75 18.25 -27.00
N LEU A 138 75.30 19.43 -27.34
CA LEU A 138 74.68 20.72 -27.01
C LEU A 138 73.39 20.93 -27.80
N VAL A 139 73.34 20.54 -29.08
CA VAL A 139 72.13 20.59 -29.91
C VAL A 139 71.02 19.75 -29.29
N ALA A 140 71.28 18.48 -28.98
CA ALA A 140 70.29 17.59 -28.37
C ALA A 140 69.70 18.17 -27.08
N LYS A 141 70.56 18.61 -26.15
CA LYS A 141 70.14 19.22 -24.87
C LYS A 141 69.43 20.57 -25.01
N THR A 142 69.74 21.32 -26.07
CA THR A 142 69.07 22.59 -26.40
C THR A 142 67.70 22.33 -27.02
N ILE A 143 67.59 21.34 -27.90
CA ILE A 143 66.30 20.89 -28.47
C ILE A 143 65.35 20.50 -27.33
N THR A 144 65.77 19.63 -26.41
CA THR A 144 64.94 19.21 -25.27
C THR A 144 64.44 20.43 -24.47
N ALA A 145 65.33 21.36 -24.11
CA ALA A 145 64.91 22.56 -23.38
C ALA A 145 63.97 23.48 -24.17
N LEU A 146 64.15 23.60 -25.49
CA LEU A 146 63.25 24.35 -26.36
C LEU A 146 61.87 23.71 -26.44
N LEU A 147 61.80 22.38 -26.47
CA LEU A 147 60.54 21.64 -26.42
C LEU A 147 59.83 21.81 -25.08
N ASP A 148 60.55 21.72 -23.96
CA ASP A 148 60.00 21.98 -22.62
C ASP A 148 59.42 23.41 -22.51
N ALA A 149 60.03 24.38 -23.19
CA ALA A 149 59.56 25.76 -23.27
C ALA A 149 58.45 26.00 -24.32
N GLY A 150 58.03 24.97 -25.07
CA GLY A 150 57.01 25.04 -26.12
C GLY A 150 57.46 25.75 -27.41
N LYS A 151 58.77 25.91 -27.65
CA LYS A 151 59.35 26.59 -28.83
C LYS A 151 59.69 25.60 -29.95
N ILE A 152 58.67 24.89 -30.46
CA ILE A 152 58.81 23.80 -31.43
C ILE A 152 59.50 24.28 -32.73
N SER A 153 59.07 25.41 -33.30
CA SER A 153 59.63 25.91 -34.58
C SER A 153 61.14 26.18 -34.54
N THR A 154 61.65 26.66 -33.41
CA THR A 154 63.09 26.88 -33.20
C THR A 154 63.82 25.56 -32.98
N ALA A 155 63.21 24.60 -32.27
CA ALA A 155 63.75 23.26 -32.10
C ALA A 155 63.87 22.51 -33.43
N SER A 156 62.86 22.59 -34.31
CA SER A 156 62.89 21.95 -35.64
C SER A 156 63.97 22.55 -36.54
N GLN A 157 64.15 23.88 -36.51
CA GLN A 157 65.27 24.53 -37.22
C GLN A 157 66.64 24.07 -36.70
N LEU A 158 66.77 23.92 -35.38
CA LEU A 158 68.01 23.45 -34.77
C LEU A 158 68.27 21.96 -35.06
N SER A 159 67.23 21.14 -35.14
CA SER A 159 67.33 19.73 -35.55
C SER A 159 67.84 19.57 -36.97
N LEU A 160 67.41 20.41 -37.92
CA LEU A 160 67.91 20.40 -39.29
C LEU A 160 69.42 20.69 -39.33
N GLN A 161 69.89 21.61 -38.49
CA GLN A 161 71.32 21.91 -38.35
C GLN A 161 72.07 20.75 -37.68
N GLY A 162 71.49 20.13 -36.66
CA GLY A 162 72.05 18.95 -35.99
C GLY A 162 72.22 17.76 -36.92
N ALA A 163 71.35 17.59 -37.93
CA ALA A 163 71.46 16.51 -38.91
C ALA A 163 72.75 16.60 -39.76
N GLU A 164 73.28 17.81 -39.99
CA GLU A 164 74.59 17.98 -40.64
C GLU A 164 75.73 17.44 -39.74
N TYR A 165 75.63 17.63 -38.42
CA TYR A 165 76.62 17.14 -37.46
C TYR A 165 76.50 15.63 -37.23
N GLU A 166 75.28 15.10 -37.20
CA GLU A 166 74.97 13.67 -37.19
C GLU A 166 75.70 12.94 -38.33
N GLN A 167 75.52 13.40 -39.57
CA GLN A 167 76.15 12.77 -40.74
C GLN A 167 77.69 12.80 -40.64
N MET A 168 78.27 13.93 -40.19
CA MET A 168 79.72 14.05 -40.02
C MET A 168 80.30 13.13 -38.94
N ILE A 169 79.52 12.79 -37.91
CA ILE A 169 79.90 11.84 -36.85
C ILE A 169 79.77 10.40 -37.36
N ILE A 170 78.68 10.07 -38.06
CA ILE A 170 78.46 8.76 -38.66
C ILE A 170 79.57 8.43 -39.68
N ASP A 171 79.93 9.38 -40.54
CA ASP A 171 80.96 9.20 -41.59
C ASP A 171 82.38 8.97 -41.01
N LYS A 172 82.63 9.34 -39.75
CA LYS A 172 83.95 9.30 -39.09
C LYS A 172 83.98 8.47 -37.80
N LEU A 173 83.07 7.50 -37.67
CA LEU A 173 82.94 6.71 -36.46
C LEU A 173 84.17 5.78 -36.25
N PRO A 174 84.78 5.75 -35.04
CA PRO A 174 85.93 4.89 -34.76
C PRO A 174 85.54 3.41 -34.63
N LEU A 175 86.53 2.52 -34.63
CA LEU A 175 86.31 1.09 -34.38
C LEU A 175 85.78 0.87 -32.95
N LYS A 176 84.93 -0.16 -32.81
CA LYS A 176 84.23 -0.55 -31.58
C LYS A 176 85.17 -0.74 -30.38
N GLY A 177 84.72 -0.30 -29.19
CA GLY A 177 85.40 -0.54 -27.90
C GLY A 177 86.39 0.54 -27.45
N SER A 178 86.45 1.70 -28.13
CA SER A 178 87.20 2.86 -27.65
C SER A 178 86.30 3.81 -26.83
N GLU A 179 86.84 4.51 -25.84
CA GLU A 179 86.07 5.50 -25.06
C GLU A 179 85.48 6.61 -25.96
N GLU A 180 86.18 6.97 -27.04
CA GLU A 180 85.67 7.91 -28.04
C GLU A 180 84.49 7.37 -28.86
N PHE A 181 84.35 6.05 -28.97
CA PHE A 181 83.23 5.40 -29.64
C PHE A 181 81.96 5.52 -28.79
N GLU A 182 82.05 5.17 -27.51
CA GLU A 182 80.95 5.27 -26.55
C GLU A 182 80.42 6.71 -26.46
N GLN A 183 81.32 7.69 -26.30
CA GLN A 183 80.91 9.10 -26.23
C GLN A 183 80.19 9.60 -27.49
N ARG A 184 80.57 9.11 -28.68
CA ARG A 184 79.91 9.46 -29.95
C ARG A 184 78.55 8.80 -30.07
N LEU A 185 78.46 7.52 -29.70
CA LEU A 185 77.23 6.74 -29.72
C LEU A 185 76.17 7.33 -28.78
N SER A 186 76.55 7.63 -27.53
CA SER A 186 75.66 8.27 -26.57
C SER A 186 75.09 9.57 -27.14
N VAL A 187 75.94 10.46 -27.68
CA VAL A 187 75.49 11.75 -28.23
C VAL A 187 74.54 11.58 -29.42
N LEU A 188 74.76 10.58 -30.28
CA LEU A 188 73.84 10.24 -31.37
C LEU A 188 72.48 9.80 -30.83
N ILE A 189 72.45 8.93 -29.82
CA ILE A 189 71.20 8.44 -29.19
C ILE A 189 70.43 9.58 -28.54
N TRP A 190 71.10 10.43 -27.76
CA TRP A 190 70.50 11.65 -27.19
C TRP A 190 69.92 12.57 -28.27
N PHE A 191 70.59 12.68 -29.41
CA PHE A 191 70.08 13.47 -30.54
C PHE A 191 68.88 12.82 -31.22
N TYR A 192 68.88 11.51 -31.45
CA TYR A 192 67.72 10.81 -32.00
C TYR A 192 66.50 10.92 -31.08
N ILE A 193 66.67 10.77 -29.77
CA ILE A 193 65.58 10.96 -28.80
C ILE A 193 65.03 12.38 -28.88
N ALA A 194 65.89 13.40 -28.92
CA ALA A 194 65.48 14.79 -29.05
C ALA A 194 64.72 15.06 -30.37
N ARG A 195 65.08 14.39 -31.47
CA ARG A 195 64.36 14.47 -32.74
C ARG A 195 63.02 13.74 -32.72
N ILE A 196 62.95 12.58 -32.09
CA ILE A 196 61.71 11.85 -31.84
C ILE A 196 60.73 12.77 -31.09
N ASP A 197 61.21 13.47 -30.06
CA ASP A 197 60.39 14.41 -29.29
C ASP A 197 59.85 15.59 -30.11
N ILE A 198 60.64 16.13 -31.04
CA ILE A 198 60.15 17.17 -31.98
C ILE A 198 59.00 16.59 -32.82
N LEU A 199 59.21 15.43 -33.43
CA LEU A 199 58.24 14.84 -34.36
C LEU A 199 56.94 14.45 -33.67
N LEU A 200 57.00 13.96 -32.44
CA LEU A 200 55.81 13.67 -31.64
C LEU A 200 55.03 14.96 -31.31
N GLN A 201 55.71 16.06 -30.99
CA GLN A 201 55.08 17.37 -30.76
C GLN A 201 54.48 17.98 -32.04
N GLU A 202 55.05 17.66 -33.21
CA GLU A 202 54.52 18.03 -34.53
C GLU A 202 53.38 17.10 -35.01
N GLY A 203 53.09 16.02 -34.28
CA GLY A 203 52.06 15.03 -34.62
C GLY A 203 52.45 14.06 -35.74
N ASN A 204 53.75 13.88 -36.01
CA ASN A 204 54.27 12.99 -37.03
C ASN A 204 54.80 11.67 -36.44
N ASP A 205 53.89 10.88 -35.89
CA ASP A 205 54.19 9.65 -35.14
C ASP A 205 54.92 8.59 -35.99
N ALA A 206 54.55 8.45 -37.26
CA ALA A 206 55.14 7.46 -38.16
C ALA A 206 56.64 7.75 -38.40
N PHE A 207 56.97 9.01 -38.63
CA PHE A 207 58.37 9.40 -38.84
C PHE A 207 59.19 9.37 -37.53
N ALA A 208 58.55 9.60 -36.39
CA ALA A 208 59.16 9.40 -35.08
C ALA A 208 59.54 7.92 -34.86
N LEU A 209 58.66 6.99 -35.25
CA LEU A 209 58.92 5.55 -35.18
C LEU A 209 60.04 5.12 -36.15
N ASP A 210 60.09 5.69 -37.37
CA ASP A 210 61.21 5.46 -38.30
C ASP A 210 62.55 5.93 -37.71
N LEU A 211 62.57 7.05 -36.98
CA LEU A 211 63.77 7.52 -36.28
C LEU A 211 64.15 6.60 -35.11
N LEU A 212 63.18 6.03 -34.38
CA LEU A 212 63.47 5.00 -33.39
C LEU A 212 64.15 3.81 -34.05
N PHE A 213 63.61 3.28 -35.16
CA PHE A 213 64.23 2.15 -35.85
C PHE A 213 65.65 2.47 -36.33
N LYS A 214 65.91 3.71 -36.77
CA LYS A 214 67.29 4.15 -37.07
C LYS A 214 68.20 4.18 -35.84
N ALA A 215 67.69 4.60 -34.68
CA ALA A 215 68.45 4.54 -33.43
C ALA A 215 68.72 3.09 -32.99
N LEU A 216 67.75 2.19 -33.17
CA LEU A 216 67.90 0.75 -32.88
C LEU A 216 68.87 0.07 -33.85
N GLN A 217 68.95 0.50 -35.12
CA GLN A 217 69.96 -0.03 -36.06
C GLN A 217 71.40 0.25 -35.60
N LEU A 218 71.62 1.27 -34.76
CA LEU A 218 72.92 1.52 -34.14
C LEU A 218 73.24 0.43 -33.11
N GLU A 219 72.24 -0.17 -32.46
CA GLU A 219 72.42 -1.34 -31.61
C GLU A 219 72.95 -2.54 -32.42
N ASP A 220 72.25 -2.88 -33.50
CA ASP A 220 72.56 -4.04 -34.32
C ASP A 220 73.93 -3.90 -35.02
N ALA A 221 74.32 -2.67 -35.35
CA ALA A 221 75.61 -2.39 -35.95
C ALA A 221 76.76 -2.30 -34.94
N TRP A 222 76.52 -1.73 -33.74
CA TRP A 222 77.59 -1.19 -32.89
C TRP A 222 77.58 -1.67 -31.44
N MET A 223 76.52 -2.38 -30.99
CA MET A 223 76.24 -2.79 -29.60
C MET A 223 76.25 -1.61 -28.62
N MET A 224 75.08 -1.07 -28.34
CA MET A 224 74.87 -0.01 -27.35
C MET A 224 75.21 -0.49 -25.95
N ASN A 225 75.61 0.45 -25.07
CA ASN A 225 75.76 0.15 -23.66
C ASN A 225 74.40 0.04 -22.96
N ILE A 226 74.42 -0.48 -21.74
CA ILE A 226 73.19 -0.78 -21.00
C ILE A 226 72.42 0.50 -20.64
N GLU A 227 73.11 1.60 -20.33
CA GLU A 227 72.49 2.89 -20.02
C GLU A 227 71.71 3.46 -21.22
N GLU A 228 72.27 3.29 -22.42
CA GLU A 228 71.64 3.68 -23.70
C GLU A 228 70.43 2.81 -24.04
N CYS A 229 70.54 1.49 -23.85
CA CYS A 229 69.42 0.56 -23.99
C CYS A 229 68.29 0.88 -23.00
N GLN A 230 68.62 1.21 -21.75
CA GLN A 230 67.65 1.62 -20.73
C GLN A 230 66.97 2.94 -21.10
N LEU A 231 67.74 3.92 -21.60
CA LEU A 231 67.21 5.21 -22.04
C LEU A 231 66.23 5.05 -23.21
N LEU A 232 66.56 4.22 -24.20
CA LEU A 232 65.68 3.93 -25.33
C LEU A 232 64.45 3.10 -24.91
N ALA A 233 64.62 2.10 -24.04
CA ALA A 233 63.50 1.32 -23.51
C ALA A 233 62.50 2.18 -22.73
N PHE A 234 63.00 3.08 -21.88
CA PHE A 234 62.17 4.07 -21.19
C PHE A 234 61.48 5.01 -22.18
N LYS A 235 62.17 5.42 -23.24
CA LYS A 235 61.57 6.23 -24.30
C LYS A 235 60.43 5.49 -25.00
N CYS A 236 60.64 4.23 -25.36
CA CYS A 236 59.62 3.35 -25.93
C CYS A 236 58.39 3.21 -25.03
N TRP A 237 58.60 2.99 -23.73
CA TRP A 237 57.52 2.93 -22.75
C TRP A 237 56.76 4.25 -22.65
N THR A 238 57.45 5.38 -22.46
CA THR A 238 56.79 6.69 -22.28
C THR A 238 55.94 7.09 -23.49
N VAL A 239 56.48 6.91 -24.70
CA VAL A 239 55.75 7.24 -25.94
C VAL A 239 54.58 6.28 -26.15
N GLY A 240 54.82 4.97 -26.03
CA GLY A 240 53.78 3.96 -26.22
C GLY A 240 52.65 4.07 -25.20
N ASN A 241 52.99 4.34 -23.94
CA ASN A 241 52.02 4.52 -22.85
C ASN A 241 51.23 5.84 -23.00
N ASP A 242 51.86 6.93 -23.45
CA ASP A 242 51.15 8.18 -23.75
C ASP A 242 50.16 8.01 -24.91
N MET A 243 50.56 7.33 -25.99
CA MET A 243 49.68 6.99 -27.10
C MET A 243 48.51 6.10 -26.65
N LEU A 244 48.79 5.10 -25.81
CA LEU A 244 47.78 4.23 -25.20
C LEU A 244 46.76 5.03 -24.36
N ASN A 245 47.23 5.88 -23.46
CA ASN A 245 46.37 6.68 -22.58
C ASN A 245 45.53 7.70 -23.35
N LYS A 246 46.05 8.24 -24.46
CA LYS A 246 45.31 9.13 -25.36
C LYS A 246 44.36 8.38 -26.31
N GLY A 247 44.50 7.06 -26.42
CA GLY A 247 43.72 6.22 -27.34
C GLY A 247 44.02 6.48 -28.82
N VAL A 248 45.17 7.07 -29.14
CA VAL A 248 45.55 7.47 -30.50
C VAL A 248 46.58 6.49 -31.07
N ASN A 249 46.39 6.08 -32.33
CA ASN A 249 47.35 5.28 -33.09
C ASN A 249 47.84 4.00 -32.36
N LEU A 250 46.88 3.18 -31.89
CA LEU A 250 47.13 1.93 -31.14
C LEU A 250 48.13 0.96 -31.81
N PRO A 251 48.17 0.79 -33.16
CA PRO A 251 49.19 -0.04 -33.80
C PRO A 251 50.60 0.49 -33.54
N SER A 252 50.80 1.80 -33.70
CA SER A 252 52.07 2.46 -33.40
C SER A 252 52.43 2.31 -31.92
N ALA A 253 51.48 2.54 -31.00
CA ALA A 253 51.71 2.35 -29.56
C ALA A 253 52.21 0.93 -29.24
N THR A 254 51.63 -0.07 -29.89
CA THR A 254 52.05 -1.48 -29.77
C THR A 254 53.46 -1.69 -30.30
N ASP A 255 53.82 -1.09 -31.44
CA ASP A 255 55.17 -1.19 -32.01
C ASP A 255 56.23 -0.55 -31.11
N TRP A 256 55.97 0.65 -30.58
CA TRP A 256 56.84 1.30 -29.59
C TRP A 256 57.06 0.39 -28.37
N LEU A 257 55.97 -0.15 -27.80
CA LEU A 257 56.04 -1.01 -26.60
C LEU A 257 56.73 -2.35 -26.87
N LYS A 258 56.53 -2.96 -28.05
CA LYS A 258 57.26 -4.18 -28.47
C LYS A 258 58.77 -3.94 -28.56
N GLN A 259 59.19 -2.82 -29.16
CA GLN A 259 60.62 -2.49 -29.22
C GLN A 259 61.19 -2.24 -27.81
N GLY A 260 60.42 -1.60 -26.94
CA GLY A 260 60.77 -1.46 -25.52
C GLY A 260 60.98 -2.80 -24.81
N ALA A 261 60.07 -3.77 -25.03
CA ALA A 261 60.15 -5.10 -24.42
C ALA A 261 61.40 -5.86 -24.89
N ILE A 262 61.67 -5.85 -26.20
CA ILE A 262 62.86 -6.48 -26.79
C ILE A 262 64.16 -5.92 -26.20
N LEU A 263 64.25 -4.58 -26.05
CA LEU A 263 65.41 -3.94 -25.42
C LEU A 263 65.60 -4.41 -23.97
N VAL A 264 64.50 -4.51 -23.21
CA VAL A 264 64.54 -4.97 -21.82
C VAL A 264 64.95 -6.43 -21.71
N GLU A 265 64.39 -7.32 -22.54
CA GLU A 265 64.78 -8.74 -22.60
C GLU A 265 66.28 -8.91 -22.91
N LYS A 266 66.79 -8.14 -23.88
CA LYS A 266 68.22 -8.15 -24.21
C LYS A 266 69.09 -7.72 -23.03
N MET A 267 68.70 -6.68 -22.29
CA MET A 267 69.40 -6.26 -21.07
C MET A 267 69.38 -7.34 -19.98
N VAL A 268 68.26 -8.06 -19.83
CA VAL A 268 68.15 -9.19 -18.89
C VAL A 268 69.08 -10.34 -19.28
N ILE A 269 69.19 -10.67 -20.57
CA ILE A 269 70.08 -11.74 -21.08
C ILE A 269 71.56 -11.40 -20.87
N GLN A 270 71.93 -10.12 -20.94
CA GLN A 270 73.32 -9.67 -20.76
C GLN A 270 73.82 -9.76 -19.30
N GLY A 271 72.93 -9.94 -18.32
CA GLY A 271 73.27 -10.43 -16.99
C GLY A 271 73.82 -9.41 -15.98
N ASP A 272 73.77 -8.11 -16.27
CA ASP A 272 74.28 -7.05 -15.40
C ASP A 272 73.19 -6.45 -14.49
N ARG A 273 73.57 -6.09 -13.24
CA ARG A 273 72.63 -5.52 -12.25
C ARG A 273 72.31 -4.06 -12.56
N VAL A 274 71.22 -3.84 -13.29
CA VAL A 274 70.65 -2.52 -13.56
C VAL A 274 69.57 -2.20 -12.52
N GLU A 275 69.66 -1.03 -11.89
CA GLU A 275 68.62 -0.56 -10.98
C GLU A 275 67.30 -0.34 -11.73
N ASN A 276 66.19 -0.83 -11.17
CA ASN A 276 64.81 -0.69 -11.69
C ASN A 276 64.51 -1.38 -13.04
N LEU A 277 65.34 -2.32 -13.51
CA LEU A 277 65.08 -3.05 -14.76
C LEU A 277 63.80 -3.90 -14.70
N GLU A 278 63.58 -4.62 -13.59
CA GLU A 278 62.36 -5.42 -13.38
C GLU A 278 61.10 -4.55 -13.37
N ALA A 279 61.13 -3.38 -12.71
CA ALA A 279 60.03 -2.44 -12.70
C ALA A 279 59.72 -1.87 -14.09
N LEU A 280 60.75 -1.56 -14.89
CA LEU A 280 60.59 -1.15 -16.28
C LEU A 280 60.01 -2.29 -17.13
N HIS A 281 60.46 -3.53 -16.91
CA HIS A 281 59.95 -4.70 -17.63
C HIS A 281 58.46 -4.91 -17.38
N VAL A 282 58.05 -4.90 -16.11
CA VAL A 282 56.64 -5.01 -15.70
C VAL A 282 55.82 -3.88 -16.31
N ALA A 283 56.30 -2.63 -16.25
CA ALA A 283 55.58 -1.47 -16.80
C ALA A 283 55.40 -1.55 -18.33
N VAL A 284 56.44 -1.98 -19.07
CA VAL A 284 56.38 -2.17 -20.53
C VAL A 284 55.42 -3.27 -20.90
N LEU A 285 55.53 -4.46 -20.29
CA LEU A 285 54.65 -5.59 -20.59
C LEU A 285 53.20 -5.31 -20.21
N LYS A 286 52.94 -4.61 -19.09
CA LYS A 286 51.61 -4.16 -18.68
C LYS A 286 50.98 -3.22 -19.71
N SER A 287 51.70 -2.17 -20.14
CA SER A 287 51.22 -1.26 -21.18
C SER A 287 51.05 -2.00 -22.52
N LEU A 288 51.94 -2.94 -22.85
CA LEU A 288 51.88 -3.73 -24.08
C LEU A 288 50.65 -4.65 -24.12
N ALA A 289 50.38 -5.37 -23.03
CA ALA A 289 49.21 -6.24 -22.93
C ALA A 289 47.90 -5.43 -23.09
N ARG A 290 47.81 -4.27 -22.44
CA ARG A 290 46.67 -3.35 -22.59
C ARG A 290 46.51 -2.84 -24.03
N ALA A 291 47.60 -2.43 -24.67
CA ALA A 291 47.59 -1.96 -26.05
C ALA A 291 47.16 -3.07 -27.04
N GLN A 292 47.67 -4.29 -26.85
CA GLN A 292 47.32 -5.45 -27.66
C GLN A 292 45.83 -5.82 -27.51
N ILE A 293 45.30 -5.82 -26.30
CA ILE A 293 43.88 -6.12 -26.04
C ILE A 293 42.96 -5.11 -26.75
N LEU A 294 43.23 -3.81 -26.63
CA LEU A 294 42.46 -2.76 -27.30
C LEU A 294 42.57 -2.80 -28.83
N LEU A 295 43.68 -3.31 -29.36
CA LEU A 295 43.86 -3.48 -30.80
C LEU A 295 43.10 -4.70 -31.33
N VAL A 296 43.01 -5.77 -30.55
CA VAL A 296 42.26 -6.99 -30.91
C VAL A 296 40.76 -6.71 -31.04
N GLU A 297 40.18 -5.82 -30.22
CA GLU A 297 38.80 -5.33 -30.40
C GLU A 297 38.53 -4.76 -31.81
N LYS A 298 39.55 -4.22 -32.47
CA LYS A 298 39.43 -3.54 -33.77
C LYS A 298 39.75 -4.43 -34.97
N GLU A 299 40.66 -5.41 -34.85
CA GLU A 299 41.22 -6.15 -36.00
C GLU A 299 40.93 -7.67 -36.00
N HIS A 300 40.19 -8.22 -35.03
CA HIS A 300 39.70 -9.62 -34.99
C HIS A 300 40.74 -10.76 -35.13
N ASN A 301 42.05 -10.48 -35.08
CA ASN A 301 43.07 -11.52 -35.11
C ASN A 301 44.36 -11.08 -34.39
N SER A 302 44.48 -11.41 -33.08
CA SER A 302 45.73 -11.93 -32.45
C SER A 302 45.67 -12.01 -30.91
N PHE A 303 44.63 -12.60 -30.33
CA PHE A 303 44.56 -12.88 -28.88
C PHE A 303 45.75 -13.70 -28.34
N THR A 304 46.39 -14.50 -29.20
CA THR A 304 47.59 -15.29 -28.87
C THR A 304 48.76 -14.39 -28.45
N SER A 305 48.90 -13.19 -29.02
CA SER A 305 49.97 -12.26 -28.68
C SER A 305 49.75 -11.64 -27.30
N ALA A 306 48.53 -11.16 -27.02
CA ALA A 306 48.15 -10.64 -25.71
C ALA A 306 48.27 -11.69 -24.60
N THR A 307 47.84 -12.93 -24.88
CA THR A 307 47.93 -14.05 -23.94
C THR A 307 49.39 -14.42 -23.64
N ALA A 308 50.26 -14.41 -24.65
CA ALA A 308 51.69 -14.65 -24.46
C ALA A 308 52.34 -13.57 -23.57
N THR A 309 52.06 -12.28 -23.86
CA THR A 309 52.53 -11.14 -23.06
C THR A 309 52.05 -11.22 -21.61
N LEU A 310 50.79 -11.58 -21.37
CA LEU A 310 50.24 -11.73 -20.01
C LEU A 310 50.85 -12.93 -19.27
N ASN A 311 51.11 -14.05 -19.95
CA ASN A 311 51.76 -15.21 -19.33
C ASN A 311 53.23 -14.92 -18.99
N GLU A 312 53.91 -14.08 -19.76
CA GLU A 312 55.25 -13.60 -19.45
C GLU A 312 55.24 -12.64 -18.27
N LEU A 313 54.31 -11.68 -18.26
CA LEU A 313 54.10 -10.77 -17.14
C LEU A 313 53.79 -11.53 -15.84
N ALA A 314 52.95 -12.56 -15.90
CA ALA A 314 52.61 -13.41 -14.76
C ALA A 314 53.80 -14.21 -14.19
N LYS A 315 54.87 -14.46 -14.97
CA LYS A 315 56.10 -15.11 -14.47
C LYS A 315 57.02 -14.15 -13.73
N LEU A 316 56.93 -12.86 -14.03
CA LEU A 316 57.79 -11.81 -13.48
C LEU A 316 57.20 -11.21 -12.19
N VAL A 317 55.87 -11.22 -12.06
CA VAL A 317 55.16 -10.75 -10.87
C VAL A 317 55.22 -11.84 -9.79
N GLY A 318 55.93 -11.56 -8.70
CA GLY A 318 55.97 -12.43 -7.53
C GLY A 318 54.69 -12.31 -6.68
N GLU A 319 54.46 -13.26 -5.75
CA GLU A 319 53.27 -13.31 -4.87
C GLU A 319 53.03 -12.05 -4.03
N ASN A 320 54.02 -11.16 -3.94
CA ASN A 320 53.97 -9.94 -3.15
C ASN A 320 53.32 -8.74 -3.86
N ASP A 321 53.20 -8.75 -5.20
CA ASP A 321 52.61 -7.65 -5.97
C ASP A 321 51.16 -8.00 -6.40
N ARG A 322 50.25 -7.82 -5.44
CA ARG A 322 48.82 -8.15 -5.59
C ARG A 322 48.09 -7.25 -6.57
N GLU A 323 48.48 -5.99 -6.68
CA GLU A 323 47.84 -5.02 -7.58
C GLU A 323 48.07 -5.40 -9.03
N THR A 324 49.33 -5.69 -9.40
CA THR A 324 49.66 -6.14 -10.76
C THR A 324 49.04 -7.51 -11.05
N PHE A 325 49.00 -8.42 -10.07
CA PHE A 325 48.35 -9.72 -10.22
C PHE A 325 46.84 -9.60 -10.48
N HIS A 326 46.15 -8.73 -9.74
CA HIS A 326 44.72 -8.44 -9.93
C HIS A 326 44.45 -7.89 -11.33
N GLU A 327 45.26 -6.93 -11.79
CA GLU A 327 45.12 -6.37 -13.14
C GLU A 327 45.39 -7.41 -14.24
N ILE A 328 46.39 -8.29 -14.08
CA ILE A 328 46.63 -9.41 -15.01
C ILE A 328 45.38 -10.28 -15.13
N ARG A 329 44.78 -10.65 -13.98
CA ARG A 329 43.59 -11.50 -13.96
C ARG A 329 42.36 -10.82 -14.57
N LEU A 330 42.18 -9.51 -14.39
CA LEU A 330 41.14 -8.73 -15.06
C LEU A 330 41.32 -8.74 -16.59
N LEU A 331 42.55 -8.52 -17.06
CA LEU A 331 42.87 -8.54 -18.49
C LEU A 331 42.71 -9.95 -19.09
N GLN A 332 43.07 -10.99 -18.33
CA GLN A 332 42.84 -12.39 -18.73
C GLN A 332 41.34 -12.71 -18.81
N LEU A 333 40.55 -12.27 -17.84
CA LEU A 333 39.09 -12.46 -17.85
C LEU A 333 38.47 -11.81 -19.09
N TYR A 334 38.92 -10.59 -19.42
CA TYR A 334 38.48 -9.89 -20.62
C TYR A 334 38.79 -10.68 -21.92
N ILE A 335 40.00 -11.24 -22.04
CA ILE A 335 40.37 -12.09 -23.19
C ILE A 335 39.49 -13.35 -23.25
N LEU A 336 39.37 -14.09 -22.15
CA LEU A 336 38.57 -15.33 -22.12
C LEU A 336 37.10 -15.07 -22.43
N LYS A 337 36.56 -13.93 -21.99
CA LYS A 337 35.21 -13.48 -22.33
C LYS A 337 35.06 -13.22 -23.82
N THR A 338 35.96 -12.45 -24.41
CA THR A 338 35.91 -12.07 -25.83
C THR A 338 36.14 -13.26 -26.76
N GLU A 339 36.96 -14.23 -26.36
CA GLU A 339 37.18 -15.49 -27.08
C GLU A 339 36.07 -16.53 -26.90
N LYS A 340 35.10 -16.30 -25.98
CA LYS A 340 34.09 -17.29 -25.59
C LYS A 340 34.71 -18.62 -25.16
N ALA A 341 35.73 -18.54 -24.31
CA ALA A 341 36.44 -19.68 -23.77
C ALA A 341 35.52 -20.64 -22.97
N PRO A 342 35.94 -21.88 -22.69
CA PRO A 342 35.18 -22.79 -21.84
C PRO A 342 34.87 -22.17 -20.46
N GLU A 343 33.64 -22.36 -19.97
CA GLU A 343 33.15 -21.78 -18.70
C GLU A 343 34.08 -22.08 -17.51
N LYS A 344 34.71 -23.25 -17.48
CA LYS A 344 35.65 -23.67 -16.43
C LYS A 344 36.89 -22.76 -16.34
N ASP A 345 37.39 -22.29 -17.47
CA ASP A 345 38.59 -21.45 -17.52
C ASP A 345 38.25 -20.04 -17.04
N VAL A 346 37.08 -19.52 -17.45
CA VAL A 346 36.52 -18.25 -16.97
C VAL A 346 36.25 -18.32 -15.45
N GLN A 347 35.69 -19.42 -14.97
CA GLN A 347 35.43 -19.65 -13.55
C GLN A 347 36.72 -19.57 -12.73
N THR A 348 37.77 -20.27 -13.17
CA THR A 348 39.06 -20.30 -12.45
C THR A 348 39.64 -18.89 -12.29
N VAL A 349 39.66 -18.09 -13.36
CA VAL A 349 40.16 -16.70 -13.31
C VAL A 349 39.28 -15.80 -12.44
N THR A 350 37.95 -15.99 -12.49
CA THR A 350 37.01 -15.22 -11.68
C THR A 350 37.19 -15.53 -10.19
N GLU A 351 37.46 -16.79 -9.84
CA GLU A 351 37.74 -17.22 -8.47
C GLU A 351 39.08 -16.65 -7.96
N ASP A 352 40.14 -16.73 -8.77
CA ASP A 352 41.43 -16.11 -8.46
C ASP A 352 41.28 -14.61 -8.16
N LEU A 353 40.47 -13.88 -8.94
CA LEU A 353 40.18 -12.45 -8.72
C LEU A 353 39.51 -12.18 -7.36
N MET A 354 38.55 -13.01 -6.96
CA MET A 354 37.88 -12.87 -5.67
C MET A 354 38.80 -13.16 -4.49
N GLU A 355 39.77 -14.06 -4.66
CA GLU A 355 40.73 -14.42 -3.63
C GLU A 355 41.88 -13.41 -3.52
N SER A 356 42.29 -12.78 -4.63
CA SER A 356 43.41 -11.83 -4.67
C SER A 356 43.03 -10.37 -4.40
N MET A 357 41.73 -10.02 -4.44
CA MET A 357 41.31 -8.63 -4.31
C MET A 357 41.63 -8.01 -2.94
N GLU A 358 41.91 -6.71 -2.94
CA GLU A 358 41.88 -5.92 -1.72
C GLU A 358 40.45 -5.53 -1.37
N TRP A 359 40.07 -5.70 -0.11
CA TRP A 359 38.74 -5.33 0.37
C TRP A 359 38.60 -3.81 0.46
N ASN A 360 38.06 -3.23 -0.59
CA ASN A 360 37.59 -1.85 -0.64
C ASN A 360 36.34 -1.78 -1.55
N GLU A 361 35.60 -0.68 -1.46
CA GLU A 361 34.34 -0.52 -2.18
C GLU A 361 34.51 -0.55 -3.71
N LEU A 362 35.58 0.04 -4.24
CA LEU A 362 35.85 0.11 -5.68
C LEU A 362 36.15 -1.27 -6.27
N SER A 363 36.96 -2.08 -5.59
CA SER A 363 37.33 -3.43 -6.01
C SER A 363 36.14 -4.38 -5.98
N VAL A 364 35.27 -4.26 -4.96
CA VAL A 364 34.03 -5.06 -4.88
C VAL A 364 33.08 -4.70 -6.02
N ILE A 365 32.87 -3.41 -6.30
CA ILE A 365 32.03 -2.95 -7.42
C ILE A 365 32.62 -3.40 -8.76
N GLU A 366 33.94 -3.33 -8.94
CA GLU A 366 34.61 -3.79 -10.15
C GLU A 366 34.32 -5.27 -10.41
N ILE A 367 34.50 -6.14 -9.42
CA ILE A 367 34.23 -7.57 -9.56
C ILE A 367 32.75 -7.83 -9.87
N LEU A 368 31.83 -7.19 -9.15
CA LEU A 368 30.39 -7.33 -9.38
C LEU A 368 30.01 -6.85 -10.80
N SER A 369 30.64 -5.78 -11.29
CA SER A 369 30.47 -5.30 -12.66
C SER A 369 31.00 -6.29 -13.69
N GLN A 370 32.16 -6.90 -13.44
CA GLN A 370 32.69 -7.96 -14.31
C GLN A 370 31.74 -9.16 -14.37
N MET A 371 31.22 -9.61 -13.22
CA MET A 371 30.22 -10.70 -13.15
C MET A 371 28.95 -10.35 -13.93
N ALA A 372 28.44 -9.13 -13.77
CA ALA A 372 27.28 -8.64 -14.52
C ALA A 372 27.53 -8.65 -16.03
N SER A 373 28.75 -8.32 -16.44
CA SER A 373 29.16 -8.30 -17.85
C SER A 373 29.21 -9.70 -18.48
N LEU A 374 29.42 -10.76 -17.68
CA LEU A 374 29.50 -12.15 -18.15
C LEU A 374 28.12 -12.78 -18.39
N LEU A 375 27.05 -12.15 -17.89
CA LEU A 375 25.70 -12.70 -17.91
C LEU A 375 25.20 -13.06 -19.32
N SER A 376 25.58 -12.30 -20.35
CA SER A 376 25.17 -12.54 -21.74
C SER A 376 25.72 -13.85 -22.31
N ASP A 377 26.95 -14.19 -21.96
CA ASP A 377 27.69 -15.30 -22.57
C ASP A 377 27.71 -16.55 -21.66
N TYR A 378 27.62 -16.36 -20.34
CA TYR A 378 27.62 -17.42 -19.33
C TYR A 378 26.51 -17.18 -18.29
N PRO A 379 25.30 -17.73 -18.46
CA PRO A 379 24.16 -17.40 -17.60
C PRO A 379 24.26 -17.97 -16.17
N HIS A 380 24.94 -19.11 -15.98
CA HIS A 380 25.03 -19.79 -14.68
C HIS A 380 26.22 -19.32 -13.84
N LEU A 381 27.36 -19.07 -14.49
CA LEU A 381 28.61 -18.71 -13.82
C LEU A 381 28.49 -17.49 -12.87
N PRO A 382 27.93 -16.33 -13.27
CA PRO A 382 27.79 -15.18 -12.37
C PRO A 382 26.96 -15.47 -11.13
N SER A 383 25.91 -16.30 -11.24
CA SER A 383 25.07 -16.68 -10.11
C SER A 383 25.89 -17.44 -9.06
N THR A 384 26.71 -18.38 -9.50
CA THR A 384 27.62 -19.13 -8.62
C THR A 384 28.76 -18.26 -8.08
N ALA A 385 29.26 -17.33 -8.91
CA ALA A 385 30.33 -16.41 -8.55
C ALA A 385 29.91 -15.42 -7.46
N ILE A 386 28.70 -14.83 -7.53
CA ILE A 386 28.17 -13.93 -6.51
C ILE A 386 28.00 -14.67 -5.17
N LEU A 387 27.48 -15.89 -5.18
CA LEU A 387 27.35 -16.71 -3.97
C LEU A 387 28.72 -17.04 -3.36
N LYS A 388 29.72 -17.32 -4.19
CA LYS A 388 31.09 -17.57 -3.73
C LYS A 388 31.76 -16.31 -3.19
N LEU A 389 31.58 -15.15 -3.85
CA LEU A 389 32.05 -13.86 -3.35
C LEU A 389 31.45 -13.53 -1.98
N LEU A 390 30.14 -13.75 -1.84
CA LEU A 390 29.42 -13.54 -0.58
C LEU A 390 29.93 -14.48 0.51
N HIS A 391 30.20 -15.75 0.19
CA HIS A 391 30.82 -16.69 1.12
C HIS A 391 32.24 -16.25 1.53
N ILE A 392 33.07 -15.82 0.58
CA ILE A 392 34.43 -15.32 0.86
C ILE A 392 34.37 -14.07 1.76
N ALA A 393 33.40 -13.18 1.53
CA ALA A 393 33.15 -12.01 2.37
C ALA A 393 32.73 -12.37 3.81
N LEU A 394 31.89 -13.41 3.97
CA LEU A 394 31.43 -13.89 5.28
C LEU A 394 32.56 -14.55 6.11
N VAL A 395 33.57 -15.11 5.45
CA VAL A 395 34.70 -15.76 6.14
C VAL A 395 35.82 -14.75 6.47
N ASN A 396 35.94 -13.66 5.70
CA ASN A 396 37.03 -12.69 5.85
C ASN A 396 36.64 -11.46 6.68
N PRO A 397 37.35 -11.12 7.78
CA PRO A 397 37.05 -9.94 8.61
C PRO A 397 36.95 -8.62 7.83
N ASN A 398 37.78 -8.43 6.81
CA ASN A 398 37.76 -7.22 5.99
C ASN A 398 36.60 -7.21 4.98
N GLY A 399 36.05 -8.38 4.65
CA GLY A 399 34.89 -8.51 3.76
C GLY A 399 33.56 -8.20 4.43
N TYR A 400 33.47 -8.34 5.75
CA TYR A 400 32.25 -8.05 6.52
C TYR A 400 31.69 -6.65 6.26
N ALA A 401 32.56 -5.64 6.15
CA ALA A 401 32.17 -4.26 5.89
C ALA A 401 31.46 -4.05 4.54
N HIS A 402 31.63 -4.97 3.59
CA HIS A 402 31.11 -4.86 2.23
C HIS A 402 29.95 -5.81 1.94
N LEU A 403 29.52 -6.63 2.91
CA LEU A 403 28.45 -7.62 2.73
C LEU A 403 27.14 -7.00 2.25
N GLN A 404 26.77 -5.82 2.76
CA GLN A 404 25.53 -5.15 2.39
C GLN A 404 25.51 -4.74 0.90
N LEU A 405 26.64 -4.25 0.41
CA LEU A 405 26.81 -3.91 -1.01
C LEU A 405 26.71 -5.16 -1.89
N ILE A 406 27.38 -6.25 -1.49
CA ILE A 406 27.35 -7.53 -2.22
C ILE A 406 25.93 -8.11 -2.25
N ILE A 407 25.20 -8.06 -1.14
CA ILE A 407 23.80 -8.51 -1.07
C ILE A 407 22.93 -7.65 -1.99
N TYR A 408 23.01 -6.33 -1.88
CA TYR A 408 22.17 -5.41 -2.65
C TYR A 408 22.40 -5.55 -4.17
N GLU A 409 23.67 -5.54 -4.60
CA GLU A 409 24.03 -5.75 -6.01
C GLU A 409 23.73 -7.18 -6.47
N GLY A 410 23.88 -8.17 -5.61
CA GLY A 410 23.47 -9.55 -5.89
C GLY A 410 21.95 -9.69 -6.14
N LEU A 411 21.12 -8.95 -5.40
CA LEU A 411 19.67 -8.89 -5.63
C LEU A 411 19.32 -8.11 -6.91
N LEU A 412 20.06 -7.05 -7.25
CA LEU A 412 19.94 -6.36 -8.54
C LEU A 412 20.31 -7.29 -9.71
N PHE A 413 21.35 -8.11 -9.52
CA PHE A 413 21.73 -9.12 -10.48
C PHE A 413 20.66 -10.21 -10.64
N ALA A 414 20.08 -10.68 -9.53
CA ALA A 414 18.96 -11.63 -9.53
C ALA A 414 17.76 -11.09 -10.32
N LYS A 415 17.49 -9.79 -10.30
CA LYS A 415 16.49 -9.13 -11.15
C LYS A 415 16.89 -9.14 -12.64
N ALA A 416 18.17 -8.96 -12.96
CA ALA A 416 18.67 -8.89 -14.34
C ALA A 416 18.63 -10.24 -15.07
N LEU A 417 18.69 -11.36 -14.33
CA LEU A 417 18.44 -12.72 -14.84
C LEU A 417 17.01 -12.92 -15.36
N GLY A 418 16.12 -11.95 -15.17
CA GLY A 418 14.74 -11.98 -15.63
C GLY A 418 13.77 -12.49 -14.55
N PRO A 419 12.47 -12.58 -14.88
CA PRO A 419 11.42 -13.10 -13.99
C PRO A 419 11.55 -14.61 -13.72
N ASP A 420 12.47 -15.29 -14.41
CA ASP A 420 12.61 -16.73 -14.43
C ASP A 420 12.94 -17.26 -13.02
N ILE A 421 12.63 -18.54 -12.81
CA ILE A 421 12.95 -19.29 -11.57
C ILE A 421 14.42 -19.08 -11.16
N ALA A 422 15.33 -18.86 -12.12
CA ALA A 422 16.74 -18.58 -11.88
C ALA A 422 16.99 -17.36 -10.99
N GLY A 423 16.32 -16.22 -11.26
CA GLY A 423 16.48 -15.00 -10.47
C GLY A 423 15.96 -15.17 -9.04
N ILE A 424 14.79 -15.79 -8.89
CA ILE A 424 14.20 -16.11 -7.57
C ILE A 424 15.12 -17.07 -6.81
N THR A 425 15.65 -18.09 -7.47
CA THR A 425 16.54 -19.09 -6.84
C THR A 425 17.83 -18.45 -6.34
N LEU A 426 18.44 -17.56 -7.13
CA LEU A 426 19.65 -16.85 -6.71
C LEU A 426 19.36 -15.91 -5.52
N ALA A 427 18.29 -15.11 -5.59
CA ALA A 427 17.90 -14.23 -4.49
C ALA A 427 17.62 -15.01 -3.20
N THR A 428 16.97 -16.17 -3.31
CA THR A 428 16.74 -17.11 -2.19
C THR A 428 18.08 -17.57 -1.61
N ALA A 429 18.98 -18.08 -2.46
CA ALA A 429 20.29 -18.58 -2.02
C ALA A 429 21.16 -17.50 -1.36
N ILE A 430 21.12 -16.26 -1.85
CA ILE A 430 21.82 -15.11 -1.24
C ILE A 430 21.29 -14.87 0.18
N LEU A 431 19.96 -14.79 0.35
CA LEU A 431 19.33 -14.52 1.64
C LEU A 431 19.52 -15.67 2.62
N ASP A 432 19.41 -16.92 2.16
CA ASP A 432 19.63 -18.13 2.97
C ASP A 432 21.08 -18.24 3.47
N LEU A 433 22.06 -17.97 2.60
CA LEU A 433 23.47 -18.06 2.95
C LEU A 433 23.81 -17.10 4.11
N VAL A 434 23.25 -15.89 4.06
CA VAL A 434 23.48 -14.85 5.06
C VAL A 434 22.66 -15.12 6.33
N ALA A 435 21.41 -15.57 6.20
CA ALA A 435 20.54 -15.87 7.34
C ALA A 435 21.07 -17.03 8.20
N ASN A 436 21.70 -18.03 7.57
CA ASN A 436 22.24 -19.21 8.25
C ASN A 436 23.64 -18.97 8.86
N HIS A 437 24.27 -17.83 8.59
CA HIS A 437 25.59 -17.53 9.12
C HIS A 437 25.51 -16.96 10.55
N ALA A 438 26.01 -17.68 11.54
CA ALA A 438 25.77 -17.40 12.96
C ALA A 438 26.37 -16.08 13.48
N THR A 439 27.33 -15.48 12.77
CA THR A 439 28.08 -14.28 13.22
C THR A 439 27.62 -12.99 12.57
N TYR A 440 26.77 -13.03 11.54
CA TYR A 440 26.37 -11.83 10.81
C TYR A 440 25.01 -11.32 11.31
N GLU A 441 25.01 -10.11 11.86
CA GLU A 441 23.80 -9.33 12.12
C GLU A 441 23.84 -8.09 11.22
N VAL A 442 22.70 -7.74 10.63
CA VAL A 442 22.64 -6.61 9.71
C VAL A 442 22.72 -5.30 10.49
N ASP A 443 23.79 -4.55 10.27
CA ASP A 443 23.94 -3.21 10.82
C ASP A 443 23.02 -2.21 10.09
N GLY A 444 21.96 -1.78 10.78
CA GLY A 444 21.16 -0.62 10.40
C GLY A 444 19.86 -0.92 9.63
N ASN A 445 18.77 -0.32 10.12
CA ASN A 445 17.43 -0.42 9.53
C ASN A 445 17.36 0.08 8.06
N ALA A 446 18.18 1.07 7.70
CA ALA A 446 18.18 1.65 6.36
C ALA A 446 18.53 0.64 5.25
N ASN A 447 19.49 -0.27 5.50
CA ASN A 447 19.95 -1.24 4.52
C ASN A 447 18.96 -2.39 4.33
N VAL A 448 18.32 -2.82 5.42
CA VAL A 448 17.19 -3.76 5.39
C VAL A 448 16.04 -3.18 4.57
N VAL A 449 15.64 -1.94 4.85
CA VAL A 449 14.58 -1.26 4.10
C VAL A 449 14.94 -1.09 2.64
N ALA A 450 16.20 -0.81 2.29
CA ALA A 450 16.64 -0.70 0.90
C ALA A 450 16.49 -2.04 0.13
N CYS A 451 16.92 -3.15 0.72
CA CYS A 451 16.77 -4.49 0.12
C CYS A 451 15.28 -4.89 0.01
N GLN A 452 14.48 -4.68 1.06
CA GLN A 452 13.04 -4.96 1.04
C GLN A 452 12.32 -4.09 0.00
N THR A 453 12.69 -2.81 -0.13
CA THR A 453 12.13 -1.90 -1.14
C THR A 453 12.50 -2.31 -2.55
N LEU A 454 13.74 -2.77 -2.77
CA LEU A 454 14.17 -3.31 -4.05
C LEU A 454 13.32 -4.54 -4.44
N LEU A 455 13.20 -5.53 -3.53
CA LEU A 455 12.41 -6.73 -3.75
C LEU A 455 10.92 -6.42 -3.96
N TRP A 456 10.37 -5.49 -3.19
CA TRP A 456 9.00 -4.99 -3.37
C TRP A 456 8.80 -4.36 -4.75
N ASN A 457 9.72 -3.52 -5.20
CA ASN A 457 9.66 -2.89 -6.52
C ASN A 457 9.78 -3.91 -7.66
N ILE A 458 10.55 -4.99 -7.47
CA ILE A 458 10.61 -6.11 -8.41
C ILE A 458 9.25 -6.84 -8.45
N GLY A 459 8.63 -7.08 -7.29
CA GLY A 459 7.28 -7.62 -7.19
C GLY A 459 6.25 -6.75 -7.92
N LEU A 460 6.26 -5.44 -7.68
CA LEU A 460 5.37 -4.47 -8.35
C LEU A 460 5.56 -4.47 -9.87
N TYR A 461 6.81 -4.52 -10.34
CA TYR A 461 7.10 -4.60 -11.76
C TYR A 461 6.53 -5.87 -12.39
N ASN A 462 6.62 -7.02 -11.71
CA ASN A 462 6.04 -8.28 -12.19
C ASN A 462 4.50 -8.25 -12.18
N GLU A 463 3.88 -7.67 -11.15
CA GLU A 463 2.42 -7.42 -11.13
C GLU A 463 1.98 -6.55 -12.32
N SER A 464 2.71 -5.48 -12.63
CA SER A 464 2.41 -4.60 -13.78
C SER A 464 2.47 -5.30 -15.14
N LYS A 465 3.10 -6.48 -15.17
CA LYS A 465 3.26 -7.34 -16.36
C LYS A 465 2.39 -8.60 -16.28
N GLU A 466 1.42 -8.64 -15.36
CA GLU A 466 0.49 -9.77 -15.16
C GLU A 466 1.17 -11.10 -14.77
N ARG A 467 2.43 -11.06 -14.33
CA ARG A 467 3.20 -12.21 -13.81
C ARG A 467 2.98 -12.36 -12.31
N VAL A 468 1.77 -12.79 -11.96
CA VAL A 468 1.25 -12.72 -10.59
C VAL A 468 1.93 -13.72 -9.64
N ILE A 469 2.28 -14.91 -10.12
CA ILE A 469 2.92 -15.96 -9.29
C ILE A 469 4.36 -15.58 -8.99
N GLU A 470 5.10 -15.08 -9.97
CA GLU A 470 6.47 -14.59 -9.81
C GLU A 470 6.50 -13.41 -8.85
N ALA A 471 5.55 -12.48 -8.98
CA ALA A 471 5.41 -11.36 -8.03
C ALA A 471 5.23 -11.88 -6.58
N ALA A 472 4.43 -12.92 -6.37
CA ALA A 472 4.23 -13.51 -5.05
C ALA A 472 5.55 -14.06 -4.45
N HIS A 473 6.38 -14.72 -5.26
CA HIS A 473 7.70 -15.18 -4.81
C HIS A 473 8.63 -14.02 -4.43
N TRP A 474 8.67 -12.95 -5.22
CA TRP A 474 9.46 -11.76 -4.90
C TRP A 474 9.02 -11.05 -3.62
N TYR A 475 7.70 -10.98 -3.35
CA TYR A 475 7.20 -10.46 -2.08
C TYR A 475 7.49 -11.41 -0.90
N THR A 476 7.47 -12.72 -1.14
CA THR A 476 7.88 -13.71 -0.12
C THR A 476 9.35 -13.55 0.23
N LEU A 477 10.22 -13.30 -0.75
CA LEU A 477 11.64 -12.97 -0.53
C LEU A 477 11.82 -11.64 0.24
N ALA A 478 10.98 -10.63 -0.02
CA ALA A 478 10.99 -9.39 0.77
C ALA A 478 10.58 -9.61 2.24
N ALA A 479 9.89 -10.72 2.51
CA ALA A 479 9.48 -11.17 3.84
C ALA A 479 10.39 -12.25 4.46
N HIS A 480 11.57 -12.50 3.87
CA HIS A 480 12.49 -13.53 4.36
C HIS A 480 12.88 -13.34 5.83
N ASP A 481 13.12 -14.43 6.57
CA ASP A 481 13.46 -14.41 8.00
C ASP A 481 14.69 -13.56 8.32
N PHE A 482 15.58 -13.40 7.33
CA PHE A 482 16.71 -12.48 7.37
C PHE A 482 16.31 -11.04 7.75
N PHE A 483 15.18 -10.53 7.23
CA PHE A 483 14.70 -9.18 7.49
C PHE A 483 13.81 -9.09 8.74
N ARG A 484 13.19 -10.20 9.13
CA ARG A 484 12.17 -10.27 10.20
C ARG A 484 12.67 -9.81 11.56
N LYS A 485 13.95 -10.04 11.87
CA LYS A 485 14.57 -9.64 13.15
C LYS A 485 14.64 -8.11 13.35
N ILE A 486 14.62 -7.32 12.27
CA ILE A 486 14.87 -5.87 12.30
C ILE A 486 13.63 -5.07 11.86
N SER A 487 12.84 -5.57 10.90
CA SER A 487 11.66 -4.87 10.34
C SER A 487 10.40 -5.74 10.30
N GLY A 488 9.93 -6.21 11.46
CA GLY A 488 8.75 -7.08 11.59
C GLY A 488 7.50 -6.56 10.88
N GLU A 489 7.18 -5.27 11.00
CA GLU A 489 5.98 -4.66 10.41
C GLU A 489 5.99 -4.67 8.86
N ASN A 490 7.13 -4.31 8.25
CA ASN A 490 7.29 -4.35 6.79
C ASN A 490 7.28 -5.79 6.24
N THR A 491 7.73 -6.75 7.04
CA THR A 491 7.73 -8.18 6.69
C THR A 491 6.29 -8.67 6.49
N TYR A 492 5.39 -8.42 7.44
CA TYR A 492 3.98 -8.82 7.33
C TYR A 492 3.25 -8.12 6.18
N ARG A 493 3.59 -6.85 5.91
CA ARG A 493 3.09 -6.14 4.73
C ARG A 493 3.46 -6.85 3.43
N CYS A 494 4.70 -7.36 3.32
CA CYS A 494 5.15 -8.13 2.16
C CYS A 494 4.43 -9.49 2.07
N ILE A 495 4.24 -10.21 3.19
CA ILE A 495 3.49 -11.48 3.23
C ILE A 495 2.04 -11.29 2.76
N ARG A 496 1.33 -10.28 3.29
CA ARG A 496 -0.05 -9.95 2.86
C ARG A 496 -0.13 -9.63 1.37
N LYS A 497 0.87 -8.93 0.85
CA LYS A 497 0.97 -8.62 -0.58
C LYS A 497 1.21 -9.88 -1.42
N ALA A 498 2.06 -10.80 -0.98
CA ALA A 498 2.26 -12.11 -1.61
C ALA A 498 0.97 -12.95 -1.60
N ALA A 499 0.27 -13.01 -0.47
CA ALA A 499 -1.01 -13.70 -0.34
C ALA A 499 -2.07 -13.13 -1.31
N LEU A 500 -2.13 -11.80 -1.46
CA LEU A 500 -3.01 -11.16 -2.43
C LEU A 500 -2.71 -11.55 -3.88
N CYS A 501 -1.44 -11.74 -4.23
CA CYS A 501 -1.05 -12.28 -5.53
C CYS A 501 -1.55 -13.72 -5.72
N HIS A 502 -1.38 -14.60 -4.72
CA HIS A 502 -1.91 -15.96 -4.78
C HIS A 502 -3.44 -16.02 -4.87
N ILE A 503 -4.15 -15.12 -4.18
CA ILE A 503 -5.61 -14.93 -4.29
C ILE A 503 -6.01 -14.59 -5.74
N ARG A 504 -5.31 -13.64 -6.38
CA ARG A 504 -5.55 -13.27 -7.78
C ARG A 504 -5.28 -14.42 -8.75
N ALA A 505 -4.31 -15.28 -8.44
CA ALA A 505 -4.00 -16.49 -9.19
C ALA A 505 -4.92 -17.68 -8.85
N MET A 506 -5.93 -17.50 -7.99
CA MET A 506 -6.82 -18.55 -7.49
C MET A 506 -6.11 -19.71 -6.77
N ASN A 507 -4.88 -19.48 -6.28
CA ASN A 507 -4.15 -20.46 -5.47
C ASN A 507 -4.45 -20.20 -3.99
N TRP A 508 -5.60 -20.68 -3.56
CA TRP A 508 -6.15 -20.42 -2.23
C TRP A 508 -5.33 -21.04 -1.10
N SER A 509 -4.76 -22.24 -1.31
CA SER A 509 -3.98 -22.94 -0.27
C SER A 509 -2.69 -22.18 0.07
N ALA A 510 -1.95 -21.74 -0.96
CA ALA A 510 -0.74 -20.95 -0.76
C ALA A 510 -1.04 -19.60 -0.10
N ALA A 511 -2.17 -18.97 -0.44
CA ALA A 511 -2.61 -17.75 0.22
C ALA A 511 -2.92 -17.97 1.72
N SER A 512 -3.63 -19.06 2.07
CA SER A 512 -3.92 -19.41 3.47
C SER A 512 -2.66 -19.65 4.30
N GLU A 513 -1.68 -20.37 3.76
CA GLU A 513 -0.40 -20.64 4.44
C GLU A 513 0.38 -19.36 4.75
N LEU A 514 0.36 -18.39 3.83
CA LEU A 514 0.98 -17.08 4.04
C LEU A 514 0.20 -16.24 5.06
N ILE A 515 -1.13 -16.23 4.98
CA ILE A 515 -1.98 -15.49 5.93
C ILE A 515 -1.80 -16.02 7.36
N ALA A 516 -1.62 -17.32 7.55
CA ALA A 516 -1.37 -17.94 8.86
C ALA A 516 -0.07 -17.46 9.54
N GLN A 517 0.86 -16.86 8.78
CA GLN A 517 2.11 -16.30 9.31
C GLN A 517 1.94 -14.86 9.82
N CYS A 518 0.85 -14.18 9.45
CA CYS A 518 0.56 -12.80 9.82
C CYS A 518 -0.11 -12.69 11.20
N PRO A 519 0.01 -11.54 11.89
CA PRO A 519 -0.72 -11.25 13.11
C PRO A 519 -2.24 -11.29 12.91
N THR A 520 -2.97 -11.82 13.90
CA THR A 520 -4.43 -11.98 13.91
C THR A 520 -5.17 -10.80 14.53
N ASP A 521 -4.46 -9.79 15.02
CA ASP A 521 -4.99 -8.55 15.62
C ASP A 521 -5.17 -7.41 14.60
N GLU A 522 -4.80 -7.66 13.33
CA GLU A 522 -4.88 -6.71 12.22
C GLU A 522 -6.03 -7.04 11.26
N ALA A 523 -6.86 -6.04 10.96
CA ALA A 523 -8.00 -6.09 10.08
C ALA A 523 -7.59 -6.44 8.64
N SER A 524 -6.43 -5.96 8.20
CA SER A 524 -5.88 -6.28 6.88
C SER A 524 -5.60 -7.79 6.68
N THR A 525 -5.26 -8.52 7.75
CA THR A 525 -5.11 -10.00 7.71
C THR A 525 -6.48 -10.67 7.52
N HIS A 526 -7.48 -10.28 8.31
CA HIS A 526 -8.84 -10.83 8.24
C HIS A 526 -9.55 -10.51 6.92
N TYR A 527 -9.28 -9.36 6.32
CA TYR A 527 -9.77 -9.04 4.97
C TYR A 527 -9.25 -10.04 3.93
N LEU A 528 -7.97 -10.41 3.98
CA LEU A 528 -7.42 -11.43 3.08
C LEU A 528 -7.98 -12.82 3.40
N ALA A 529 -8.16 -13.16 4.68
CA ALA A 529 -8.79 -14.42 5.08
C ALA A 529 -10.23 -14.52 4.54
N PHE A 530 -11.00 -13.42 4.59
CA PHE A 530 -12.31 -13.30 3.97
C PHE A 530 -12.26 -13.53 2.46
N LEU A 531 -11.32 -12.90 1.74
CA LEU A 531 -11.17 -13.07 0.29
C LEU A 531 -10.86 -14.52 -0.11
N VAL A 532 -10.05 -15.23 0.68
CA VAL A 532 -9.79 -16.65 0.46
C VAL A 532 -11.05 -17.48 0.72
N ALA A 533 -11.72 -17.27 1.87
CA ALA A 533 -12.88 -18.05 2.26
C ALA A 533 -14.06 -17.87 1.27
N ILE A 534 -14.33 -16.64 0.82
CA ILE A 534 -15.38 -16.37 -0.18
C ILE A 534 -15.00 -16.92 -1.56
N GLY A 535 -13.70 -16.96 -1.91
CA GLY A 535 -13.19 -17.56 -3.14
C GLY A 535 -13.33 -19.09 -3.16
N GLN A 536 -13.17 -19.74 -2.01
CA GLN A 536 -13.35 -21.18 -1.81
C GLN A 536 -14.81 -21.60 -1.57
N GLU A 537 -15.76 -20.66 -1.58
CA GLU A 537 -17.17 -20.88 -1.19
C GLU A 537 -17.34 -21.44 0.25
N ASN A 538 -16.33 -21.25 1.11
CA ASN A 538 -16.35 -21.66 2.50
C ASN A 538 -17.03 -20.59 3.37
N GLN A 539 -18.35 -20.65 3.41
CA GLN A 539 -19.21 -19.71 4.14
C GLN A 539 -18.87 -19.52 5.63
N PRO A 540 -18.67 -20.57 6.46
CA PRO A 540 -18.43 -20.38 7.89
C PRO A 540 -17.13 -19.61 8.16
N SER A 541 -16.05 -19.91 7.44
CA SER A 541 -14.78 -19.17 7.59
C SER A 541 -14.88 -17.72 7.09
N ALA A 542 -15.70 -17.45 6.07
CA ALA A 542 -15.95 -16.08 5.62
C ALA A 542 -16.71 -15.27 6.67
N ILE A 543 -17.69 -15.88 7.35
CA ILE A 543 -18.45 -15.25 8.44
C ILE A 543 -17.53 -14.97 9.64
N GLU A 544 -16.68 -15.93 10.03
CA GLU A 544 -15.71 -15.78 11.12
C GLU A 544 -14.72 -14.64 10.87
N ALA A 545 -14.20 -14.51 9.64
CA ALA A 545 -13.33 -13.40 9.27
C ALA A 545 -14.03 -12.05 9.40
N VAL A 546 -15.31 -11.98 9.03
CA VAL A 546 -16.14 -10.76 9.13
C VAL A 546 -16.48 -10.40 10.57
N THR A 547 -16.66 -11.38 11.46
CA THR A 547 -16.90 -11.07 12.88
C THR A 547 -15.62 -10.58 13.54
N THR A 548 -14.48 -11.18 13.22
CA THR A 548 -13.19 -10.88 13.86
C THR A 548 -12.60 -9.55 13.37
N ILE A 549 -12.81 -9.17 12.11
CA ILE A 549 -12.28 -7.91 11.56
C ILE A 549 -12.74 -6.67 12.32
N VAL A 550 -13.95 -6.70 12.89
CA VAL A 550 -14.55 -5.57 13.63
C VAL A 550 -13.93 -5.39 15.02
N GLU A 551 -13.29 -6.44 15.54
CA GLU A 551 -12.61 -6.43 16.85
C GLU A 551 -11.16 -5.93 16.76
N CYS A 552 -10.63 -5.78 15.53
CA CYS A 552 -9.24 -5.40 15.28
C CYS A 552 -8.98 -3.91 15.56
N SER A 553 -7.73 -3.59 15.94
CA SER A 553 -7.36 -2.23 16.37
C SER A 553 -7.26 -1.22 15.22
N ASP A 554 -6.92 -1.70 14.02
CA ASP A 554 -6.79 -0.97 12.75
C ASP A 554 -8.07 -1.05 11.88
N PHE A 555 -9.20 -1.47 12.46
CA PHE A 555 -10.44 -1.62 11.72
C PHE A 555 -10.98 -0.29 11.18
N GLU A 556 -11.16 -0.23 9.86
CA GLU A 556 -11.79 0.89 9.16
C GLU A 556 -13.16 0.49 8.62
N ALA A 557 -14.17 1.30 8.91
CA ALA A 557 -15.56 1.05 8.51
C ALA A 557 -15.76 0.85 6.98
N GLN A 558 -14.91 1.45 6.15
CA GLN A 558 -14.93 1.26 4.69
C GLN A 558 -14.64 -0.20 4.28
N GLN A 559 -13.85 -0.93 5.05
CA GLN A 559 -13.53 -2.33 4.80
C GLN A 559 -14.79 -3.20 4.84
N LEU A 560 -15.70 -2.97 5.81
CA LEU A 560 -16.98 -3.70 5.86
C LEU A 560 -17.88 -3.40 4.65
N VAL A 561 -17.84 -2.16 4.12
CA VAL A 561 -18.62 -1.81 2.91
C VAL A 561 -18.11 -2.59 1.70
N LEU A 562 -16.78 -2.68 1.53
CA LEU A 562 -16.13 -3.48 0.48
C LEU A 562 -16.43 -4.97 0.62
N ILE A 563 -16.30 -5.53 1.84
CA ILE A 563 -16.65 -6.93 2.12
C ILE A 563 -18.13 -7.19 1.78
N THR A 564 -19.01 -6.27 2.13
CA THR A 564 -20.46 -6.36 1.84
C THR A 564 -20.74 -6.35 0.35
N SER A 565 -20.09 -5.47 -0.44
CA SER A 565 -20.28 -5.45 -1.90
C SER A 565 -19.76 -6.74 -2.54
N LEU A 566 -18.63 -7.26 -2.08
CA LEU A 566 -18.07 -8.52 -2.57
C LEU A 566 -18.98 -9.72 -2.26
N ALA A 567 -19.53 -9.79 -1.05
CA ALA A 567 -20.50 -10.82 -0.67
C ALA A 567 -21.77 -10.76 -1.54
N GLN A 568 -22.21 -9.55 -1.89
CA GLN A 568 -23.33 -9.33 -2.81
C GLN A 568 -23.01 -9.78 -4.24
N ASP A 569 -21.85 -9.41 -4.78
CA ASP A 569 -21.40 -9.80 -6.13
C ASP A 569 -21.25 -11.32 -6.28
N LYS A 570 -20.87 -12.00 -5.19
CA LYS A 570 -20.76 -13.46 -5.12
C LYS A 570 -22.08 -14.17 -4.82
N ALA A 571 -23.19 -13.44 -4.67
CA ALA A 571 -24.52 -13.96 -4.37
C ALA A 571 -24.59 -14.92 -3.17
N SER A 572 -23.72 -14.75 -2.17
CA SER A 572 -23.72 -15.58 -0.96
C SER A 572 -24.64 -14.97 0.10
N HIS A 573 -25.89 -15.41 0.16
CA HIS A 573 -26.89 -14.88 1.12
C HIS A 573 -26.45 -14.95 2.59
N PRO A 574 -25.88 -16.07 3.10
CA PRO A 574 -25.48 -16.16 4.52
C PRO A 574 -24.34 -15.21 4.88
N VAL A 575 -23.34 -15.08 3.99
CA VAL A 575 -22.21 -14.18 4.20
C VAL A 575 -22.68 -12.73 4.10
N LEU A 576 -23.52 -12.40 3.11
CA LEU A 576 -24.10 -11.07 2.96
C LEU A 576 -24.93 -10.65 4.19
N ALA A 577 -25.70 -11.58 4.77
CA ALA A 577 -26.43 -11.33 6.01
C ALA A 577 -25.48 -11.03 7.18
N ALA A 578 -24.41 -11.82 7.32
CA ALA A 578 -23.41 -11.60 8.37
C ALA A 578 -22.67 -10.26 8.22
N THR A 579 -22.27 -9.88 7.00
CA THR A 579 -21.59 -8.60 6.74
C THR A 579 -22.51 -7.41 6.97
N MET A 580 -23.77 -7.50 6.52
CA MET A 580 -24.78 -6.46 6.75
C MET A 580 -25.10 -6.31 8.25
N LYS A 581 -25.13 -7.42 9.01
CA LYS A 581 -25.34 -7.39 10.46
C LYS A 581 -24.14 -6.77 11.18
N ALA A 582 -22.92 -7.12 10.80
CA ALA A 582 -21.71 -6.49 11.33
C ALA A 582 -21.70 -4.97 11.03
N LEU A 583 -22.04 -4.59 9.80
CA LEU A 583 -22.17 -3.19 9.40
C LEU A 583 -23.25 -2.45 10.20
N LEU A 584 -24.40 -3.07 10.42
CA LEU A 584 -25.47 -2.50 11.25
C LEU A 584 -24.99 -2.25 12.68
N ASN A 585 -24.32 -3.23 13.31
CA ASN A 585 -23.79 -3.10 14.66
C ASN A 585 -22.79 -1.93 14.80
N VAL A 586 -21.91 -1.76 13.80
CA VAL A 586 -20.97 -0.63 13.78
C VAL A 586 -21.70 0.71 13.61
N LEU A 587 -22.74 0.77 12.77
CA LEU A 587 -23.55 1.97 12.56
C LEU A 587 -24.39 2.38 13.78
N THR A 588 -24.84 1.38 14.57
CA THR A 588 -25.56 1.61 15.82
C THR A 588 -24.60 1.95 16.98
N GLY A 589 -23.35 1.51 16.91
CA GLY A 589 -22.31 1.82 17.90
C GLY A 589 -21.80 3.26 17.80
N SER A 590 -21.62 3.95 18.93
CA SER A 590 -21.21 5.36 18.99
C SER A 590 -19.72 5.62 18.72
N LYS A 591 -18.96 4.65 18.20
CA LYS A 591 -17.48 4.66 18.25
C LYS A 591 -16.78 5.06 16.95
N GLN A 592 -17.44 5.07 15.79
CA GLN A 592 -16.76 5.32 14.51
C GLN A 592 -17.50 6.34 13.62
N VAL A 593 -16.73 7.19 12.94
CA VAL A 593 -17.21 8.18 11.96
C VAL A 593 -17.02 7.59 10.57
N PHE A 594 -18.10 7.49 9.80
CA PHE A 594 -18.05 7.06 8.40
C PHE A 594 -17.83 8.29 7.51
N GLU A 595 -16.88 8.20 6.56
CA GLU A 595 -16.70 9.25 5.53
C GLU A 595 -17.89 9.34 4.57
N VAL A 596 -18.58 8.22 4.35
CA VAL A 596 -19.78 8.12 3.51
C VAL A 596 -21.01 8.04 4.40
N GLN A 597 -22.04 8.82 4.08
CA GLN A 597 -23.33 8.73 4.76
C GLN A 597 -23.99 7.38 4.42
N ILE A 598 -23.87 6.40 5.31
CA ILE A 598 -24.55 5.11 5.15
C ILE A 598 -25.98 5.23 5.70
N GLU A 599 -26.94 4.98 4.82
CA GLU A 599 -28.37 4.94 5.15
C GLU A 599 -28.70 3.68 5.97
N ILE A 600 -28.75 3.83 7.30
CA ILE A 600 -29.04 2.72 8.24
C ILE A 600 -30.34 1.99 7.88
N VAL A 601 -31.39 2.71 7.47
CA VAL A 601 -32.68 2.10 7.07
C VAL A 601 -32.51 1.24 5.83
N THR A 602 -31.61 1.60 4.93
CA THR A 602 -31.29 0.80 3.73
C THR A 602 -30.59 -0.50 4.11
N VAL A 603 -29.66 -0.50 5.07
CA VAL A 603 -29.01 -1.71 5.58
C VAL A 603 -30.02 -2.64 6.25
N ILE A 604 -30.85 -2.11 7.16
CA ILE A 604 -31.92 -2.86 7.83
C ILE A 604 -32.88 -3.45 6.80
N ARG A 605 -33.29 -2.68 5.79
CA ARG A 605 -34.16 -3.15 4.71
C ARG A 605 -33.55 -4.33 3.95
N CYS A 606 -32.25 -4.32 3.69
CA CYS A 606 -31.56 -5.45 3.05
C CYS A 606 -31.57 -6.70 3.93
N LEU A 607 -31.27 -6.56 5.23
CA LEU A 607 -31.35 -7.66 6.21
C LEU A 607 -32.76 -8.25 6.30
N VAL A 608 -33.78 -7.39 6.36
CA VAL A 608 -35.19 -7.81 6.36
C VAL A 608 -35.53 -8.57 5.08
N LYS A 609 -35.11 -8.11 3.90
CA LYS A 609 -35.37 -8.83 2.65
C LYS A 609 -34.76 -10.23 2.63
N ILE A 610 -33.50 -10.37 3.08
CA ILE A 610 -32.82 -11.68 3.15
C ILE A 610 -33.55 -12.59 4.14
N THR A 611 -33.93 -12.06 5.30
CA THR A 611 -34.61 -12.83 6.34
C THR A 611 -36.04 -13.24 5.91
N VAL A 612 -36.75 -12.39 5.17
CA VAL A 612 -38.08 -12.72 4.62
C VAL A 612 -37.99 -13.83 3.56
N SER A 613 -36.93 -13.90 2.75
CA SER A 613 -36.78 -15.02 1.81
C SER A 613 -36.62 -16.37 2.53
N ASP A 614 -35.96 -16.37 3.70
CA ASP A 614 -35.74 -17.58 4.50
C ASP A 614 -37.04 -18.10 5.13
N LEU A 615 -38.03 -17.24 5.36
CA LEU A 615 -39.33 -17.60 5.96
C LEU A 615 -40.10 -18.65 5.16
N SER A 616 -39.88 -18.70 3.84
CA SER A 616 -40.50 -19.69 2.95
C SER A 616 -39.79 -21.05 2.97
N GLN A 617 -38.53 -21.10 3.42
CA GLN A 617 -37.65 -22.26 3.34
C GLN A 617 -37.46 -22.97 4.68
N THR A 618 -37.66 -22.26 5.80
CA THR A 618 -37.49 -22.81 7.15
C THR A 618 -38.71 -23.60 7.63
N GLU A 619 -38.47 -24.64 8.43
CA GLU A 619 -39.52 -25.32 9.21
C GLU A 619 -39.89 -24.50 10.46
N ASP A 620 -38.90 -23.88 11.12
CA ASP A 620 -39.11 -22.98 12.27
C ASP A 620 -39.29 -21.54 11.78
N LYS A 621 -40.55 -21.19 11.50
CA LYS A 621 -40.93 -19.86 11.01
C LYS A 621 -40.93 -18.81 12.11
N ASP A 622 -41.09 -19.21 13.37
CA ASP A 622 -41.12 -18.29 14.51
C ASP A 622 -39.71 -17.74 14.79
N GLU A 623 -38.66 -18.56 14.70
CA GLU A 623 -37.28 -18.09 14.87
C GLU A 623 -36.90 -16.99 13.84
N VAL A 624 -37.33 -17.16 12.59
CA VAL A 624 -37.12 -16.15 11.53
C VAL A 624 -37.97 -14.90 11.79
N ALA A 625 -39.20 -15.05 12.30
CA ALA A 625 -40.04 -13.93 12.67
C ALA A 625 -39.45 -13.12 13.84
N GLU A 626 -38.88 -13.77 14.85
CA GLU A 626 -38.17 -13.10 15.95
C GLU A 626 -36.99 -12.27 15.43
N ARG A 627 -36.17 -12.83 14.51
CA ARG A 627 -35.10 -12.06 13.85
C ARG A 627 -35.61 -10.84 13.08
N LEU A 628 -36.76 -10.96 12.42
CA LEU A 628 -37.39 -9.81 11.76
C LEU A 628 -37.82 -8.74 12.77
N VAL A 629 -38.43 -9.16 13.88
CA VAL A 629 -38.83 -8.26 14.97
C VAL A 629 -37.63 -7.50 15.52
N ASP A 630 -36.48 -8.16 15.72
CA ASP A 630 -35.25 -7.53 16.20
C ASP A 630 -34.73 -6.45 15.24
N TYR A 631 -34.74 -6.70 13.93
CA TYR A 631 -34.33 -5.70 12.94
C TYR A 631 -35.29 -4.50 12.90
N MET A 632 -36.60 -4.75 13.03
CA MET A 632 -37.59 -3.67 13.11
C MET A 632 -37.43 -2.87 14.41
N GLN A 633 -37.17 -3.54 15.54
CA GLN A 633 -36.90 -2.88 16.82
C GLN A 633 -35.65 -2.01 16.74
N THR A 634 -34.57 -2.51 16.14
CA THR A 634 -33.34 -1.74 15.91
C THR A 634 -33.62 -0.48 15.09
N ALA A 635 -34.46 -0.57 14.06
CA ALA A 635 -34.88 0.60 13.30
C ALA A 635 -35.67 1.61 14.16
N ILE A 636 -36.60 1.12 14.98
CA ILE A 636 -37.39 1.94 15.90
C ILE A 636 -36.50 2.65 16.90
N ASP A 637 -35.57 1.95 17.54
CA ASP A 637 -34.67 2.51 18.56
C ASP A 637 -33.81 3.63 17.96
N VAL A 638 -33.17 3.36 16.82
CA VAL A 638 -32.31 4.35 16.13
C VAL A 638 -33.09 5.59 15.69
N LEU A 639 -34.32 5.42 15.20
CA LEU A 639 -35.14 6.52 14.70
C LEU A 639 -35.81 7.30 15.85
N SER A 640 -36.14 6.63 16.94
CA SER A 640 -36.70 7.25 18.16
C SER A 640 -35.63 8.06 18.90
N GLU A 641 -34.39 7.56 18.99
CA GLU A 641 -33.26 8.28 19.59
C GLU A 641 -32.86 9.51 18.78
N ASN A 642 -32.79 9.39 17.45
CA ASN A 642 -32.42 10.50 16.57
C ASN A 642 -33.24 10.52 15.28
N PRO A 643 -34.36 11.27 15.26
CA PRO A 643 -35.22 11.39 14.08
C PRO A 643 -34.51 11.92 12.83
N ALA A 644 -33.41 12.67 12.97
CA ALA A 644 -32.65 13.17 11.81
C ALA A 644 -32.04 12.02 10.99
N ARG A 645 -31.77 10.85 11.59
CA ARG A 645 -31.29 9.65 10.87
C ARG A 645 -32.32 9.11 9.87
N GLY A 646 -33.60 9.40 10.08
CA GLY A 646 -34.68 9.03 9.17
C GLY A 646 -34.96 10.05 8.06
N GLN A 647 -34.41 11.27 8.14
CA GLN A 647 -34.61 12.31 7.13
C GLN A 647 -33.99 11.88 5.79
N GLY A 648 -34.77 11.93 4.71
CA GLY A 648 -34.38 11.42 3.39
C GLY A 648 -34.63 9.92 3.17
N GLN A 649 -34.86 9.14 4.23
CA GLN A 649 -35.09 7.69 4.18
C GLN A 649 -36.56 7.29 4.42
N THR A 650 -37.51 8.24 4.31
CA THR A 650 -38.94 8.02 4.60
C THR A 650 -39.57 6.92 3.74
N LYS A 651 -39.14 6.77 2.48
CA LYS A 651 -39.55 5.64 1.61
C LYS A 651 -39.10 4.28 2.14
N GLY A 652 -37.91 4.22 2.75
CA GLY A 652 -37.37 3.01 3.38
C GLY A 652 -38.17 2.64 4.62
N ILE A 653 -38.47 3.61 5.48
CA ILE A 653 -39.33 3.43 6.67
C ILE A 653 -40.73 2.96 6.24
N ALA A 654 -41.27 3.56 5.17
CA ALA A 654 -42.55 3.15 4.63
C ALA A 654 -42.57 1.71 4.12
N TRP A 655 -41.47 1.28 3.51
CA TRP A 655 -41.31 -0.11 3.12
C TRP A 655 -41.23 -1.05 4.33
N LEU A 656 -40.50 -0.68 5.39
CA LEU A 656 -40.33 -1.51 6.59
C LEU A 656 -41.66 -1.79 7.29
N TYR A 657 -42.47 -0.76 7.58
CA TYR A 657 -43.77 -0.99 8.22
C TYR A 657 -44.71 -1.82 7.34
N LYS A 658 -44.72 -1.58 6.01
CA LYS A 658 -45.53 -2.39 5.07
C LYS A 658 -45.07 -3.83 5.05
N CYS A 659 -43.76 -4.07 5.10
CA CYS A 659 -43.20 -5.40 5.14
C CYS A 659 -43.62 -6.12 6.42
N SER A 660 -43.44 -5.49 7.59
CA SER A 660 -43.83 -6.06 8.89
C SER A 660 -45.32 -6.43 8.92
N TYR A 661 -46.18 -5.51 8.47
CA TYR A 661 -47.62 -5.74 8.35
C TYR A 661 -47.96 -6.90 7.41
N ASN A 662 -47.39 -6.92 6.21
CA ASN A 662 -47.69 -7.94 5.21
C ASN A 662 -47.18 -9.32 5.62
N VAL A 663 -46.00 -9.40 6.25
CA VAL A 663 -45.47 -10.65 6.79
C VAL A 663 -46.38 -11.18 7.89
N ALA A 664 -46.86 -10.31 8.80
CA ALA A 664 -47.81 -10.70 9.83
C ALA A 664 -49.14 -11.22 9.23
N VAL A 665 -49.70 -10.51 8.25
CA VAL A 665 -50.95 -10.94 7.57
C VAL A 665 -50.77 -12.27 6.84
N GLN A 666 -49.66 -12.48 6.14
CA GLN A 666 -49.37 -13.76 5.48
C GLN A 666 -49.13 -14.88 6.49
N GLY A 667 -48.57 -14.54 7.65
CA GLY A 667 -48.24 -15.45 8.74
C GLY A 667 -49.41 -15.85 9.64
N LEU A 668 -50.62 -15.32 9.44
CA LEU A 668 -51.79 -15.58 10.32
C LEU A 668 -52.12 -17.07 10.52
N SER A 669 -51.74 -17.93 9.57
CA SER A 669 -51.98 -19.37 9.64
C SER A 669 -50.77 -20.20 10.07
N SER A 670 -49.59 -19.58 10.17
CA SER A 670 -48.32 -20.32 10.33
C SER A 670 -47.40 -19.81 11.43
N LEU A 671 -47.58 -18.59 11.93
CA LEU A 671 -46.77 -18.00 13.00
C LEU A 671 -47.50 -18.06 14.34
N SER A 672 -46.75 -18.06 15.44
CA SER A 672 -47.32 -17.98 16.78
C SER A 672 -48.03 -16.64 17.06
N SER A 673 -48.96 -16.67 18.02
CA SER A 673 -49.67 -15.48 18.52
C SER A 673 -48.70 -14.38 18.98
N LYS A 674 -47.56 -14.75 19.56
CA LYS A 674 -46.48 -13.83 19.97
C LYS A 674 -45.83 -13.13 18.78
N SER A 675 -45.31 -13.88 17.82
CA SER A 675 -44.63 -13.34 16.64
C SER A 675 -45.54 -12.44 15.81
N LEU A 676 -46.81 -12.82 15.65
CA LEU A 676 -47.83 -11.99 14.99
C LEU A 676 -48.06 -10.68 15.71
N ALA A 677 -48.23 -10.72 17.03
CA ALA A 677 -48.44 -9.53 17.84
C ALA A 677 -47.24 -8.57 17.74
N ASP A 678 -46.03 -9.09 17.84
CA ASP A 678 -44.80 -8.28 17.79
C ASP A 678 -44.62 -7.64 16.40
N LEU A 679 -44.84 -8.37 15.30
CA LEU A 679 -44.76 -7.80 13.94
C LEU A 679 -45.79 -6.69 13.70
N PHE A 680 -47.02 -6.85 14.18
CA PHE A 680 -48.04 -5.81 14.08
C PHE A 680 -47.71 -4.59 14.96
N ASP A 681 -47.15 -4.82 16.16
CA ASP A 681 -46.71 -3.75 17.06
C ASP A 681 -45.58 -2.93 16.44
N ARG A 682 -44.52 -3.58 15.95
CA ARG A 682 -43.40 -2.92 15.25
C ARG A 682 -43.88 -2.14 14.04
N SER A 683 -44.83 -2.70 13.28
CA SER A 683 -45.46 -1.98 12.17
C SER A 683 -46.16 -0.71 12.62
N ALA A 684 -46.97 -0.76 13.69
CA ALA A 684 -47.68 0.41 14.21
C ALA A 684 -46.73 1.50 14.72
N GLN A 685 -45.66 1.10 15.43
CA GLN A 685 -44.64 2.04 15.93
C GLN A 685 -43.88 2.72 14.77
N LEU A 686 -43.47 1.97 13.75
CA LEU A 686 -42.83 2.53 12.56
C LEU A 686 -43.77 3.47 11.79
N MET A 687 -45.08 3.20 11.73
CA MET A 687 -46.06 4.13 11.16
C MET A 687 -46.17 5.44 11.97
N SER A 688 -46.10 5.36 13.30
CA SER A 688 -46.06 6.55 14.16
C SER A 688 -44.79 7.39 13.92
N ILE A 689 -43.62 6.76 13.80
CA ILE A 689 -42.37 7.44 13.45
C ILE A 689 -42.46 8.08 12.06
N TYR A 690 -42.98 7.34 11.07
CA TYR A 690 -43.20 7.86 9.71
C TYR A 690 -44.08 9.10 9.71
N GLN A 691 -45.16 9.11 10.51
CA GLN A 691 -46.06 10.25 10.63
C GLN A 691 -45.37 11.52 11.16
N VAL A 692 -44.41 11.37 12.08
CA VAL A 692 -43.64 12.48 12.63
C VAL A 692 -42.63 13.03 11.61
N LEU A 693 -42.02 12.15 10.81
CA LEU A 693 -40.99 12.53 9.83
C LEU A 693 -41.56 13.15 8.55
N GLU A 694 -42.75 12.72 8.11
CA GLU A 694 -43.38 13.18 6.86
C GLU A 694 -44.80 13.72 7.09
N PRO A 695 -44.99 14.83 7.85
CA PRO A 695 -46.31 15.35 8.18
C PRO A 695 -47.08 15.92 6.97
N SER A 696 -46.36 16.29 5.90
CA SER A 696 -46.90 17.03 4.75
C SER A 696 -47.53 16.14 3.68
N ASN A 697 -47.16 14.86 3.62
CA ASN A 697 -47.55 13.92 2.55
C ASN A 697 -47.98 12.56 3.12
N LEU A 698 -48.93 12.60 4.06
CA LEU A 698 -49.49 11.41 4.69
C LEU A 698 -50.53 10.77 3.77
N ASP A 699 -50.43 9.45 3.65
CA ASP A 699 -51.48 8.62 3.04
C ASP A 699 -52.78 8.76 3.86
N PRO A 700 -53.92 9.11 3.24
CA PRO A 700 -55.20 9.20 3.92
C PRO A 700 -55.62 7.92 4.67
N GLU A 701 -55.13 6.74 4.23
CA GLU A 701 -55.43 5.46 4.86
C GLU A 701 -54.49 5.11 6.03
N LEU A 702 -53.39 5.86 6.22
CA LEU A 702 -52.38 5.58 7.25
C LEU A 702 -52.96 5.50 8.68
N PRO A 703 -53.87 6.40 9.12
CA PRO A 703 -54.47 6.29 10.46
C PRO A 703 -55.24 4.98 10.65
N PHE A 704 -55.95 4.53 9.61
CA PHE A 704 -56.69 3.26 9.64
C PHE A 704 -55.75 2.05 9.63
N MET A 705 -54.70 2.05 8.80
CA MET A 705 -53.68 0.99 8.79
C MET A 705 -53.00 0.86 10.15
N ARG A 706 -52.62 1.99 10.77
CA ARG A 706 -52.00 2.02 12.10
C ARG A 706 -52.93 1.47 13.17
N ALA A 707 -54.18 1.94 13.21
CA ALA A 707 -55.16 1.46 14.18
C ALA A 707 -55.47 -0.04 13.99
N SER A 708 -55.51 -0.52 12.73
CA SER A 708 -55.69 -1.95 12.41
C SER A 708 -54.51 -2.79 12.89
N ALA A 709 -53.28 -2.31 12.73
CA ALA A 709 -52.08 -2.99 13.25
C ALA A 709 -52.09 -3.02 14.78
N MET A 710 -52.42 -1.90 15.45
CA MET A 710 -52.56 -1.87 16.91
C MET A 710 -53.66 -2.83 17.41
N PHE A 711 -54.80 -2.87 16.73
CA PHE A 711 -55.89 -3.79 17.04
C PHE A 711 -55.46 -5.26 16.85
N ALA A 712 -54.78 -5.58 15.75
CA ALA A 712 -54.27 -6.93 15.51
C ALA A 712 -53.21 -7.36 16.55
N CYS A 713 -52.33 -6.43 16.96
CA CYS A 713 -51.39 -6.63 18.07
C CYS A 713 -52.13 -6.96 19.37
N LEU A 714 -53.15 -6.16 19.73
CA LEU A 714 -53.97 -6.39 20.92
C LEU A 714 -54.61 -7.78 20.88
N CYS A 715 -55.26 -8.15 19.77
CA CYS A 715 -55.85 -9.48 19.61
C CYS A 715 -54.81 -10.61 19.74
N GLY A 716 -53.63 -10.47 19.10
CA GLY A 716 -52.55 -11.45 19.18
C GLY A 716 -52.04 -11.64 20.62
N LYS A 717 -51.85 -10.54 21.36
CA LYS A 717 -51.45 -10.59 22.77
C LYS A 717 -52.54 -11.17 23.67
N ILE A 718 -53.82 -10.94 23.38
CA ILE A 718 -54.93 -11.58 24.10
C ILE A 718 -54.92 -13.10 23.85
N PHE A 719 -54.71 -13.56 22.61
CA PHE A 719 -54.60 -14.99 22.32
C PHE A 719 -53.40 -15.61 23.04
N LEU A 720 -52.24 -14.96 23.01
CA LEU A 720 -51.07 -15.37 23.77
C LEU A 720 -51.38 -15.46 25.27
N CYS A 721 -52.06 -14.46 25.83
CA CYS A 721 -52.46 -14.45 27.24
C CYS A 721 -53.38 -15.63 27.62
N LYS A 722 -54.22 -16.10 26.68
CA LYS A 722 -55.09 -17.29 26.88
C LYS A 722 -54.31 -18.61 26.84
N GLU A 723 -53.21 -18.66 26.09
CA GLU A 723 -52.33 -19.82 25.99
C GLU A 723 -51.38 -19.95 27.19
N LEU A 724 -51.07 -18.84 27.87
CA LEU A 724 -50.18 -18.83 29.04
C LEU A 724 -50.81 -19.48 30.28
N ALA A 725 -50.00 -20.23 31.02
CA ALA A 725 -50.35 -20.74 32.33
C ALA A 725 -50.47 -19.61 33.37
N THR A 726 -51.31 -19.80 34.39
CA THR A 726 -51.44 -18.83 35.50
C THR A 726 -50.09 -18.66 36.21
N GLY A 727 -49.53 -17.45 36.15
CA GLY A 727 -48.21 -17.14 36.66
C GLY A 727 -47.87 -15.65 36.52
N PRO A 728 -46.65 -15.24 36.94
CA PRO A 728 -46.24 -13.84 36.92
C PRO A 728 -46.17 -13.26 35.51
N GLU A 729 -45.80 -14.06 34.51
CA GLU A 729 -45.76 -13.65 33.10
C GLU A 729 -47.15 -13.33 32.56
N LYS A 730 -48.15 -14.15 32.88
CA LYS A 730 -49.55 -13.89 32.50
C LYS A 730 -50.07 -12.63 33.21
N ALA A 731 -49.77 -12.45 34.49
CA ALA A 731 -50.18 -11.24 35.24
C ALA A 731 -49.59 -9.96 34.63
N LEU A 732 -48.29 -9.97 34.31
CA LEU A 732 -47.62 -8.84 33.68
C LEU A 732 -48.18 -8.53 32.29
N LEU A 733 -48.50 -9.56 31.49
CA LEU A 733 -49.13 -9.38 30.19
C LEU A 733 -50.56 -8.83 30.31
N LEU A 734 -51.33 -9.28 31.31
CA LEU A 734 -52.68 -8.76 31.59
C LEU A 734 -52.63 -7.26 31.93
N ASP A 735 -51.73 -6.84 32.81
CA ASP A 735 -51.55 -5.41 33.15
C ASP A 735 -51.19 -4.59 31.89
N GLN A 736 -50.24 -5.07 31.09
CA GLN A 736 -49.86 -4.42 29.83
C GLN A 736 -51.03 -4.32 28.83
N LEU A 737 -51.89 -5.33 28.76
CA LEU A 737 -53.06 -5.34 27.88
C LEU A 737 -54.11 -4.32 28.32
N VAL A 738 -54.39 -4.24 29.62
CA VAL A 738 -55.31 -3.25 30.19
C VAL A 738 -54.81 -1.84 29.93
N ASP A 739 -53.52 -1.57 30.11
CA ASP A 739 -52.89 -0.28 29.82
C ASP A 739 -52.90 0.05 28.30
N TYR A 740 -52.85 -0.96 27.43
CA TYR A 740 -52.80 -0.76 25.98
C TYR A 740 -54.17 -0.48 25.34
N ILE A 741 -55.27 -0.97 25.93
CA ILE A 741 -56.64 -0.80 25.40
C ILE A 741 -57.03 0.66 25.12
N PRO A 742 -56.83 1.61 26.06
CA PRO A 742 -57.14 3.02 25.81
C PRO A 742 -56.44 3.56 24.56
N HIS A 743 -55.17 3.21 24.34
CA HIS A 743 -54.41 3.65 23.17
C HIS A 743 -54.97 3.10 21.86
N CYS A 744 -55.41 1.84 21.82
CA CYS A 744 -56.10 1.27 20.67
C CYS A 744 -57.43 1.98 20.39
N ARG A 745 -58.21 2.27 21.45
CA ARG A 745 -59.51 2.93 21.36
C ARG A 745 -59.37 4.37 20.83
N ASP A 746 -58.38 5.10 21.31
CA ASP A 746 -58.05 6.45 20.84
C ASP A 746 -57.62 6.44 19.37
N ALA A 747 -56.77 5.48 19.00
CA ALA A 747 -56.34 5.32 17.60
C ALA A 747 -57.53 5.10 16.66
N LEU A 748 -58.48 4.23 17.03
CA LEU A 748 -59.71 4.00 16.25
C LEU A 748 -60.64 5.22 16.21
N SER A 749 -60.72 5.98 17.30
CA SER A 749 -61.58 7.16 17.40
C SER A 749 -61.04 8.36 16.62
N SER A 750 -59.73 8.39 16.35
CA SER A 750 -59.09 9.43 15.55
C SER A 750 -59.30 9.30 14.02
N ILE A 751 -59.92 8.19 13.56
CA ILE A 751 -60.08 7.89 12.13
C ILE A 751 -61.24 8.70 11.55
N LYS A 752 -60.99 9.34 10.39
CA LYS A 752 -62.07 9.95 9.59
C LYS A 752 -62.87 8.84 8.90
N LEU A 753 -64.07 8.56 9.40
CA LEU A 753 -64.90 7.45 8.93
C LEU A 753 -65.50 7.76 7.56
N SER A 754 -65.25 6.85 6.60
CA SER A 754 -66.08 6.71 5.40
C SER A 754 -67.22 5.72 5.67
N TYR A 755 -68.27 5.76 4.86
CA TYR A 755 -69.40 4.82 5.00
C TYR A 755 -68.97 3.34 4.93
N ALA A 756 -67.90 3.02 4.19
CA ALA A 756 -67.40 1.65 4.07
C ALA A 756 -66.63 1.18 5.31
N LEU A 757 -65.99 2.09 6.05
CA LEU A 757 -65.15 1.76 7.21
C LEU A 757 -65.89 1.85 8.55
N SER A 758 -67.05 2.52 8.58
CA SER A 758 -67.82 2.72 9.81
C SER A 758 -68.21 1.41 10.49
N LEU A 759 -68.66 0.41 9.72
CA LEU A 759 -69.03 -0.91 10.24
C LEU A 759 -67.81 -1.67 10.79
N THR A 760 -66.70 -1.67 10.05
CA THR A 760 -65.47 -2.37 10.45
C THR A 760 -64.89 -1.79 11.74
N VAL A 761 -64.81 -0.46 11.83
CA VAL A 761 -64.31 0.21 13.06
C VAL A 761 -65.26 -0.05 14.23
N ALA A 762 -66.58 -0.05 14.01
CA ALA A 762 -67.54 -0.38 15.05
C ALA A 762 -67.38 -1.83 15.56
N GLN A 763 -67.12 -2.79 14.66
CA GLN A 763 -66.83 -4.17 15.03
C GLN A 763 -65.51 -4.31 15.80
N MET A 764 -64.45 -3.62 15.39
CA MET A 764 -63.19 -3.58 16.14
C MET A 764 -63.40 -3.04 17.57
N LYS A 765 -64.15 -1.94 17.71
CA LYS A 765 -64.51 -1.38 19.01
C LYS A 765 -65.33 -2.35 19.87
N GLN A 766 -66.30 -3.06 19.29
CA GLN A 766 -67.06 -4.10 19.99
C GLN A 766 -66.15 -5.22 20.51
N ILE A 767 -65.17 -5.67 19.72
CA ILE A 767 -64.19 -6.69 20.14
C ILE A 767 -63.31 -6.15 21.27
N ILE A 768 -62.82 -4.90 21.18
CA ILE A 768 -62.05 -4.27 22.26
C ILE A 768 -62.87 -4.22 23.54
N ASN A 769 -64.11 -3.73 23.47
CA ASN A 769 -64.99 -3.57 24.63
C ASN A 769 -65.28 -4.91 25.31
N THR A 770 -65.57 -5.95 24.53
CA THR A 770 -65.79 -7.30 25.08
C THR A 770 -64.52 -7.91 25.66
N SER A 771 -63.37 -7.67 25.02
CA SER A 771 -62.07 -8.13 25.51
C SER A 771 -61.64 -7.42 26.78
N GLU A 772 -61.92 -6.12 26.93
CA GLU A 772 -61.64 -5.34 28.15
C GLU A 772 -62.38 -5.93 29.36
N ILE A 773 -63.67 -6.29 29.20
CA ILE A 773 -64.42 -6.98 30.24
C ILE A 773 -63.83 -8.36 30.54
N GLU A 774 -63.43 -9.13 29.52
CA GLU A 774 -62.78 -10.43 29.71
C GLU A 774 -61.47 -10.30 30.48
N LEU A 775 -60.66 -9.28 30.19
CA LEU A 775 -59.40 -9.01 30.88
C LEU A 775 -59.63 -8.61 32.35
N PHE A 776 -60.61 -7.75 32.64
CA PHE A 776 -60.98 -7.43 34.02
C PHE A 776 -61.45 -8.66 34.80
N CYS A 777 -62.17 -9.57 34.16
CA CYS A 777 -62.54 -10.84 34.77
C CYS A 777 -61.31 -11.71 35.09
N GLU A 778 -60.34 -11.79 34.17
CA GLU A 778 -59.10 -12.56 34.34
C GLU A 778 -58.22 -12.02 35.47
N ILE A 779 -58.11 -10.69 35.63
CA ILE A 779 -57.38 -10.07 36.77
C ILE A 779 -58.22 -9.97 38.06
N GLN A 780 -59.49 -10.38 38.02
CA GLN A 780 -60.46 -10.25 39.11
C GLN A 780 -60.69 -8.81 39.59
N ASP A 781 -60.54 -7.83 38.69
CA ASP A 781 -60.86 -6.43 38.96
C ASP A 781 -62.35 -6.15 38.66
N TRP A 782 -63.16 -6.50 39.65
CA TRP A 782 -64.61 -6.37 39.58
C TRP A 782 -65.10 -4.91 39.62
N GLU A 783 -64.35 -4.01 40.25
CA GLU A 783 -64.74 -2.61 40.46
C GLU A 783 -64.64 -1.77 39.16
N SER A 784 -63.73 -2.14 38.26
CA SER A 784 -63.56 -1.45 36.96
C SER A 784 -64.63 -1.80 35.92
N ILE A 785 -65.37 -2.89 36.12
CA ILE A 785 -66.36 -3.40 35.16
C ILE A 785 -67.56 -2.45 34.98
N PRO A 786 -68.22 -1.95 36.05
CA PRO A 786 -69.29 -0.97 35.92
C PRO A 786 -68.88 0.28 35.13
N ASP A 787 -67.69 0.82 35.38
CA ASP A 787 -67.17 2.00 34.69
C ASP A 787 -66.93 1.71 33.20
N ALA A 788 -66.40 0.55 32.86
CA ALA A 788 -66.22 0.11 31.47
C ALA A 788 -67.57 -0.03 30.75
N LEU A 789 -68.59 -0.59 31.41
CA LEU A 789 -69.94 -0.72 30.87
C LEU A 789 -70.62 0.63 30.62
N MET A 790 -70.43 1.60 31.53
CA MET A 790 -70.92 2.97 31.32
C MET A 790 -70.25 3.63 30.10
N LYS A 791 -68.94 3.45 29.93
CA LYS A 791 -68.21 3.97 28.75
C LYS A 791 -68.76 3.38 27.44
N ILE A 792 -69.05 2.08 27.41
CA ILE A 792 -69.64 1.42 26.23
C ILE A 792 -70.99 2.09 25.87
N GLN A 793 -71.82 2.35 26.88
CA GLN A 793 -73.11 3.00 26.69
C GLN A 793 -72.97 4.45 26.18
N ASP A 794 -72.06 5.22 26.76
CA ASP A 794 -71.81 6.62 26.38
C ASP A 794 -71.22 6.76 24.97
N GLU A 795 -70.33 5.86 24.57
CA GLU A 795 -69.68 5.89 23.27
C GLU A 795 -70.62 5.45 22.14
N GLU A 796 -71.38 4.39 22.34
CA GLU A 796 -72.23 3.83 21.29
C GLU A 796 -73.60 4.52 21.17
N SER A 797 -74.07 5.21 22.23
CA SER A 797 -75.23 6.13 22.11
C SER A 797 -74.98 7.28 21.13
N ARG A 798 -73.71 7.59 20.85
CA ARG A 798 -73.26 8.59 19.87
C ARG A 798 -72.92 7.98 18.50
N ALA A 799 -72.93 6.66 18.37
CA ALA A 799 -72.53 5.97 17.14
C ALA A 799 -73.70 5.83 16.15
N GLU A 800 -73.41 5.95 14.86
CA GLU A 800 -74.41 5.76 13.79
C GLU A 800 -74.84 4.30 13.63
N VAL A 801 -74.07 3.35 14.16
CA VAL A 801 -74.30 1.89 14.06
C VAL A 801 -74.72 1.35 15.42
N GLY A 802 -75.99 0.95 15.57
CA GLY A 802 -76.55 0.47 16.84
C GLY A 802 -76.13 -0.96 17.21
N LEU A 803 -74.90 -1.16 17.67
CA LEU A 803 -74.38 -2.46 18.16
C LEU A 803 -74.48 -2.66 19.67
N THR A 804 -74.92 -1.64 20.44
CA THR A 804 -74.81 -1.59 21.90
C THR A 804 -75.43 -2.74 22.64
N CYS A 805 -76.69 -3.06 22.35
CA CYS A 805 -77.35 -4.18 22.98
C CYS A 805 -76.59 -5.49 22.72
N SER A 806 -76.08 -5.70 21.50
CA SER A 806 -75.28 -6.88 21.16
C SER A 806 -73.93 -6.91 21.88
N THR A 807 -73.24 -5.77 22.02
CA THR A 807 -71.96 -5.67 22.75
C THR A 807 -72.15 -6.04 24.22
N ILE A 808 -73.16 -5.44 24.88
CA ILE A 808 -73.45 -5.70 26.30
C ILE A 808 -73.91 -7.14 26.51
N GLU A 809 -74.68 -7.73 25.58
CA GLU A 809 -75.03 -9.17 25.61
C GLU A 809 -73.78 -10.07 25.57
N MET A 810 -72.78 -9.72 24.75
CA MET A 810 -71.52 -10.45 24.71
C MET A 810 -70.78 -10.34 26.05
N CYS A 811 -70.71 -9.14 26.64
CA CYS A 811 -70.16 -8.94 27.98
C CYS A 811 -70.90 -9.80 29.04
N ALA A 812 -72.22 -9.94 28.93
CA ALA A 812 -73.01 -10.81 29.82
C ALA A 812 -72.65 -12.28 29.67
N ASN A 813 -72.46 -12.75 28.43
CA ASN A 813 -72.01 -14.12 28.20
C ASN A 813 -70.58 -14.37 28.72
N ILE A 814 -69.71 -13.36 28.71
CA ILE A 814 -68.35 -13.44 29.28
C ILE A 814 -68.45 -13.55 30.80
N LEU A 815 -69.11 -12.60 31.46
CA LEU A 815 -69.23 -12.57 32.93
C LEU A 815 -69.90 -13.82 33.49
N PHE A 816 -70.87 -14.40 32.78
CA PHE A 816 -71.53 -15.65 33.18
C PHE A 816 -70.56 -16.85 33.28
N ARG A 817 -69.43 -16.83 32.58
CA ARG A 817 -68.44 -17.93 32.61
C ARG A 817 -67.56 -17.88 33.87
N TYR A 818 -67.44 -16.73 34.52
CA TYR A 818 -66.59 -16.54 35.69
C TYR A 818 -67.40 -16.70 36.98
N GLN A 819 -67.19 -17.81 37.68
CA GLN A 819 -67.96 -18.17 38.89
C GLN A 819 -67.73 -17.20 40.06
N ASP A 820 -66.56 -16.56 40.09
CA ASP A 820 -66.16 -15.61 41.14
C ASP A 820 -66.78 -14.21 40.96
N CYS A 821 -67.53 -13.98 39.87
CA CYS A 821 -68.16 -12.70 39.58
C CYS A 821 -69.20 -12.33 40.66
N PRO A 822 -69.05 -11.18 41.34
CA PRO A 822 -70.04 -10.69 42.28
C PRO A 822 -71.41 -10.50 41.61
N SER A 823 -72.46 -11.16 42.12
CA SER A 823 -73.74 -11.14 41.40
C SER A 823 -74.47 -9.78 41.41
N HIS A 824 -73.94 -8.76 42.10
CA HIS A 824 -74.41 -7.37 41.95
C HIS A 824 -73.90 -6.71 40.65
N ILE A 825 -72.71 -7.08 40.16
CA ILE A 825 -72.17 -6.60 38.88
C ILE A 825 -72.91 -7.25 37.72
N PHE A 826 -73.10 -8.57 37.78
CA PHE A 826 -73.89 -9.27 36.78
C PHE A 826 -75.34 -8.76 36.75
N TYR A 827 -75.89 -8.38 37.92
CA TYR A 827 -77.18 -7.72 38.01
C TYR A 827 -77.21 -6.38 37.25
N GLN A 828 -76.29 -5.46 37.54
CA GLN A 828 -76.18 -4.16 36.85
C GLN A 828 -76.07 -4.31 35.33
N LEU A 829 -75.31 -5.31 34.88
CA LEU A 829 -75.19 -5.62 33.47
C LEU A 829 -76.51 -6.10 32.85
N LEU A 830 -77.27 -6.96 33.53
CA LEU A 830 -78.58 -7.41 33.06
C LEU A 830 -79.58 -6.25 32.99
N GLU A 831 -79.54 -5.32 33.95
CA GLU A 831 -80.32 -4.07 33.87
C GLU A 831 -79.95 -3.30 32.61
N LEU A 832 -78.65 -3.13 32.37
CA LEU A 832 -78.13 -2.43 31.20
C LEU A 832 -78.52 -3.10 29.87
N VAL A 833 -78.50 -4.43 29.78
CA VAL A 833 -78.99 -5.17 28.60
C VAL A 833 -80.47 -4.86 28.37
N LEU A 834 -81.30 -4.92 29.41
CA LEU A 834 -82.74 -4.69 29.30
C LEU A 834 -83.06 -3.23 28.96
N ASP A 835 -82.30 -2.28 29.48
CA ASP A 835 -82.47 -0.85 29.19
C ASP A 835 -82.10 -0.50 27.74
N ASN A 836 -81.10 -1.18 27.18
CA ASN A 836 -80.69 -1.00 25.79
C ASN A 836 -81.40 -1.96 24.81
N CYS A 837 -82.23 -2.88 25.30
CA CYS A 837 -82.98 -3.80 24.45
C CYS A 837 -84.14 -3.07 23.76
N SER A 838 -84.03 -2.91 22.44
CA SER A 838 -85.13 -2.46 21.58
C SER A 838 -86.34 -3.40 21.71
N THR A 839 -87.55 -2.89 21.49
CA THR A 839 -88.78 -3.70 21.34
C THR A 839 -89.41 -3.51 19.95
N SER A 840 -88.59 -3.08 18.99
CA SER A 840 -89.03 -2.69 17.64
C SER A 840 -89.22 -3.89 16.72
N TYR A 841 -88.49 -4.98 16.93
CA TYR A 841 -88.53 -6.19 16.10
C TYR A 841 -88.90 -7.44 16.91
N ALA A 842 -89.46 -8.45 16.23
CA ALA A 842 -89.91 -9.69 16.87
C ALA A 842 -88.74 -10.47 17.52
N SER A 843 -87.54 -10.42 16.94
CA SER A 843 -86.32 -10.97 17.52
C SER A 843 -85.96 -10.31 18.85
N ASP A 844 -86.17 -8.99 18.96
CA ASP A 844 -85.81 -8.25 20.15
C ASP A 844 -86.79 -8.53 21.29
N ILE A 845 -88.06 -8.78 21.00
CA ILE A 845 -89.03 -9.22 22.02
C ILE A 845 -88.67 -10.59 22.58
N LYS A 846 -88.23 -11.53 21.73
CA LYS A 846 -87.73 -12.83 22.20
C LYS A 846 -86.49 -12.66 23.08
N ARG A 847 -85.55 -11.82 22.66
CA ARG A 847 -84.35 -11.46 23.42
C ARG A 847 -84.71 -10.84 24.77
N PHE A 848 -85.58 -9.84 24.79
CA PHE A 848 -86.08 -9.16 25.98
C PHE A 848 -86.71 -10.16 26.97
N SER A 849 -87.56 -11.07 26.49
CA SER A 849 -88.20 -12.08 27.35
C SER A 849 -87.19 -12.99 28.05
N ARG A 850 -86.13 -13.41 27.34
CA ARG A 850 -85.06 -14.26 27.90
C ARG A 850 -84.28 -13.54 29.00
N TRP A 851 -83.88 -12.30 28.77
CA TRP A 851 -83.14 -11.52 29.77
C TRP A 851 -84.02 -11.09 30.95
N THR A 852 -85.31 -10.86 30.72
CA THR A 852 -86.29 -10.63 31.79
C THR A 852 -86.37 -11.85 32.72
N ARG A 853 -86.44 -13.06 32.17
CA ARG A 853 -86.38 -14.28 32.99
C ARG A 853 -85.07 -14.40 33.76
N ALA A 854 -83.93 -14.08 33.12
CA ALA A 854 -82.61 -14.15 33.76
C ALA A 854 -82.51 -13.22 34.98
N ILE A 855 -82.90 -11.94 34.83
CA ILE A 855 -82.83 -10.97 35.94
C ILE A 855 -83.80 -11.32 37.06
N LEU A 856 -85.01 -11.79 36.72
CA LEU A 856 -86.02 -12.20 37.71
C LEU A 856 -85.58 -13.40 38.52
N LYS A 857 -84.97 -14.41 37.89
CA LYS A 857 -84.41 -15.56 38.62
C LYS A 857 -83.35 -15.14 39.65
N MET A 858 -82.52 -14.16 39.33
CA MET A 858 -81.50 -13.66 40.25
C MET A 858 -82.08 -12.84 41.39
N LEU A 859 -82.96 -11.88 41.08
CA LEU A 859 -83.60 -11.04 42.09
C LEU A 859 -84.43 -11.85 43.08
N LEU A 860 -85.19 -12.83 42.58
CA LEU A 860 -86.07 -13.67 43.39
C LEU A 860 -85.32 -14.75 44.18
N HIS A 861 -84.07 -15.06 43.83
CA HIS A 861 -83.24 -15.98 44.63
C HIS A 861 -82.71 -15.32 45.91
N ARG A 862 -82.65 -13.98 45.94
CA ARG A 862 -82.15 -13.18 47.05
C ARG A 862 -83.35 -12.53 47.76
N ASP A 863 -83.95 -13.22 48.73
CA ASP A 863 -85.14 -12.77 49.46
C ASP A 863 -84.89 -11.51 50.31
N SER A 864 -84.84 -10.35 49.66
CA SER A 864 -84.79 -9.01 50.28
C SER A 864 -85.93 -8.13 49.76
N PHE A 865 -86.39 -7.21 50.59
CA PHE A 865 -87.51 -6.31 50.26
C PHE A 865 -87.21 -5.39 49.05
N GLU A 866 -85.97 -4.93 48.90
CA GLU A 866 -85.53 -4.10 47.77
C GLU A 866 -85.50 -4.91 46.47
N ASN A 867 -84.97 -6.13 46.50
CA ASN A 867 -84.95 -7.01 45.33
C ASN A 867 -86.36 -7.41 44.88
N GLU A 868 -87.28 -7.60 45.83
CA GLU A 868 -88.67 -7.93 45.54
C GLU A 868 -89.42 -6.76 44.86
N SER A 869 -89.18 -5.53 45.32
CA SER A 869 -89.69 -4.32 44.67
C SER A 869 -89.17 -4.18 43.24
N THR A 870 -87.87 -4.42 43.03
CA THR A 870 -87.25 -4.30 41.70
C THR A 870 -87.65 -5.44 40.77
N ALA A 871 -87.81 -6.67 41.27
CA ALA A 871 -88.34 -7.79 40.48
C ALA A 871 -89.74 -7.46 39.96
N LEU A 872 -90.59 -6.89 40.81
CA LEU A 872 -91.92 -6.44 40.42
C LEU A 872 -91.88 -5.36 39.32
N LYS A 873 -90.88 -4.46 39.31
CA LYS A 873 -90.70 -3.49 38.20
C LYS A 873 -90.48 -4.19 36.86
N TYR A 874 -89.61 -5.20 36.80
CA TYR A 874 -89.34 -5.94 35.56
C TYR A 874 -90.53 -6.78 35.10
N VAL A 875 -91.33 -7.33 36.03
CA VAL A 875 -92.58 -8.02 35.70
C VAL A 875 -93.61 -7.05 35.10
N ASN A 876 -93.73 -5.85 35.66
CA ASN A 876 -94.60 -4.80 35.09
C ASN A 876 -94.11 -4.36 33.71
N ARG A 877 -92.79 -4.15 33.52
CA ARG A 877 -92.22 -3.84 32.21
C ARG A 877 -92.48 -4.94 31.18
N ALA A 878 -92.39 -6.21 31.59
CA ALA A 878 -92.73 -7.34 30.72
C ALA A 878 -94.22 -7.36 30.35
N PHE A 879 -95.10 -7.01 31.29
CA PHE A 879 -96.53 -6.83 31.02
C PHE A 879 -96.78 -5.71 30.01
N GLU A 880 -96.12 -4.56 30.14
CA GLU A 880 -96.21 -3.46 29.17
C GLU A 880 -95.79 -3.91 27.76
N VAL A 881 -94.67 -4.64 27.63
CA VAL A 881 -94.22 -5.20 26.34
C VAL A 881 -95.25 -6.19 25.79
N LEU A 882 -95.84 -7.05 26.63
CA LEU A 882 -96.90 -7.98 26.23
C LEU A 882 -98.17 -7.29 25.73
N GLN A 883 -98.46 -6.08 26.19
CA GLN A 883 -99.61 -5.30 25.72
C GLN A 883 -99.38 -4.70 24.32
N MET A 884 -98.12 -4.53 23.90
CA MET A 884 -97.79 -4.01 22.57
C MET A 884 -98.26 -4.96 21.45
N PRO A 885 -98.67 -4.44 20.26
CA PRO A 885 -99.15 -5.28 19.15
C PRO A 885 -98.15 -6.35 18.71
N LEU A 886 -96.86 -6.00 18.73
CA LEU A 886 -95.77 -6.93 18.38
C LEU A 886 -95.50 -7.91 19.53
N GLY A 887 -95.58 -7.45 20.79
CA GLY A 887 -95.45 -8.27 21.99
C GLY A 887 -96.44 -9.43 22.02
N LYS A 888 -97.73 -9.17 21.77
CA LYS A 888 -98.78 -10.20 21.70
C LYS A 888 -98.50 -11.34 20.71
N LYS A 889 -97.70 -11.08 19.67
CA LYS A 889 -97.37 -12.05 18.62
C LYS A 889 -96.00 -12.71 18.81
N ALA A 890 -95.01 -11.94 19.27
CA ALA A 890 -93.60 -12.34 19.26
C ALA A 890 -93.08 -12.81 20.62
N TYR A 891 -93.77 -12.47 21.72
CA TYR A 891 -93.36 -12.91 23.06
C TYR A 891 -93.57 -14.42 23.21
N PRO A 892 -92.53 -15.20 23.57
CA PRO A 892 -92.64 -16.65 23.66
C PRO A 892 -93.68 -17.09 24.69
N LEU A 893 -94.60 -17.98 24.30
CA LEU A 893 -95.67 -18.45 25.18
C LEU A 893 -95.12 -19.11 26.46
N ASP A 894 -94.06 -19.91 26.38
CA ASP A 894 -93.44 -20.56 27.54
C ASP A 894 -92.89 -19.56 28.57
N GLU A 895 -92.41 -18.39 28.09
CA GLU A 895 -91.96 -17.31 28.96
C GLU A 895 -93.15 -16.63 29.66
N VAL A 896 -94.28 -16.45 28.95
CA VAL A 896 -95.50 -15.90 29.56
C VAL A 896 -96.07 -16.84 30.63
N HIS A 897 -96.17 -18.15 30.34
CA HIS A 897 -96.63 -19.14 31.31
C HIS A 897 -95.77 -19.13 32.57
N TRP A 898 -94.45 -19.07 32.40
CA TRP A 898 -93.53 -18.99 33.52
C TRP A 898 -93.62 -17.67 34.28
N LEU A 899 -93.78 -16.54 33.60
CA LEU A 899 -93.91 -15.23 34.24
C LEU A 899 -95.19 -15.18 35.09
N VAL A 900 -96.31 -15.69 34.58
CA VAL A 900 -97.58 -15.81 35.32
C VAL A 900 -97.43 -16.74 36.52
N ALA A 901 -96.87 -17.93 36.33
CA ALA A 901 -96.66 -18.89 37.42
C ALA A 901 -95.71 -18.32 38.49
N THR A 902 -94.64 -17.63 38.09
CA THR A 902 -93.67 -17.02 38.99
C THR A 902 -94.29 -15.88 39.80
N ALA A 903 -95.03 -14.98 39.14
CA ALA A 903 -95.72 -13.88 39.82
C ALA A 903 -96.80 -14.39 40.79
N TRP A 904 -97.56 -15.42 40.38
CA TRP A 904 -98.59 -16.05 41.20
C TRP A 904 -97.99 -16.77 42.43
N ASN A 905 -96.97 -17.61 42.23
CA ASN A 905 -96.31 -18.33 43.32
C ASN A 905 -95.61 -17.38 44.30
N ARG A 906 -95.02 -16.28 43.81
CA ARG A 906 -94.42 -15.29 44.70
C ARG A 906 -95.46 -14.53 45.52
N GLY A 907 -96.66 -14.30 44.96
CA GLY A 907 -97.83 -13.83 45.70
C GLY A 907 -98.29 -14.78 46.81
N LEU A 908 -98.14 -16.11 46.62
CA LEU A 908 -98.54 -17.13 47.60
C LEU A 908 -97.57 -17.26 48.79
N ASN A 909 -96.26 -17.05 48.57
CA ASN A 909 -95.22 -17.32 49.58
C ASN A 909 -95.04 -16.23 50.67
N GLY A 910 -95.79 -15.12 50.63
CA GLY A 910 -95.68 -14.04 51.62
C GLY A 910 -96.72 -14.12 52.75
N SER A 911 -96.30 -13.87 54.00
CA SER A 911 -97.20 -13.70 55.15
C SER A 911 -98.22 -12.59 54.87
N SER A 912 -99.48 -12.82 55.29
CA SER A 912 -100.72 -12.09 54.97
C SER A 912 -100.82 -10.61 55.40
N SER A 913 -99.72 -9.86 55.40
CA SER A 913 -99.68 -8.46 55.87
C SER A 913 -98.82 -7.51 55.01
N ASN A 914 -98.29 -7.95 53.85
CA ASN A 914 -97.46 -7.09 52.98
C ASN A 914 -98.26 -6.51 51.77
N PRO A 915 -98.39 -5.18 51.61
CA PRO A 915 -99.10 -4.54 50.49
C PRO A 915 -98.48 -4.82 49.11
N GLN A 916 -97.24 -5.32 49.02
CA GLN A 916 -96.65 -5.77 47.75
C GLN A 916 -97.28 -7.07 47.22
N LEU A 917 -97.87 -7.92 48.06
CA LEU A 917 -98.50 -9.19 47.64
C LEU A 917 -99.71 -8.93 46.72
N ASN A 918 -100.51 -7.90 47.03
CA ASN A 918 -101.62 -7.47 46.15
C ASN A 918 -101.12 -7.14 44.75
N LYS A 919 -99.94 -6.52 44.62
CA LYS A 919 -99.38 -6.15 43.31
C LYS A 919 -98.92 -7.37 42.52
N TRP A 920 -98.34 -8.37 43.17
CA TRP A 920 -97.92 -9.63 42.53
C TRP A 920 -99.12 -10.45 42.01
N TYR A 921 -100.20 -10.57 42.80
CA TYR A 921 -101.43 -11.21 42.34
C TYR A 921 -102.10 -10.44 41.20
N GLN A 922 -102.19 -9.11 41.33
CA GLN A 922 -102.78 -8.26 40.30
C GLN A 922 -102.01 -8.36 38.97
N VAL A 923 -100.68 -8.32 39.00
CA VAL A 923 -99.88 -8.42 37.77
C VAL A 923 -99.95 -9.82 37.15
N ALA A 924 -100.01 -10.89 37.96
CA ALA A 924 -100.20 -12.25 37.46
C ALA A 924 -101.56 -12.41 36.72
N LEU A 925 -102.64 -11.90 37.32
CA LEU A 925 -103.96 -11.87 36.69
C LEU A 925 -103.97 -10.99 35.43
N ALA A 926 -103.31 -9.83 35.47
CA ALA A 926 -103.20 -8.93 34.33
C ALA A 926 -102.44 -9.58 33.16
N ILE A 927 -101.29 -10.20 33.40
CA ILE A 927 -100.51 -10.90 32.38
C ILE A 927 -101.31 -12.08 31.80
N SER A 928 -102.00 -12.86 32.64
CA SER A 928 -102.83 -13.99 32.17
C SER A 928 -103.97 -13.55 31.24
N SER A 929 -104.44 -12.30 31.35
CA SER A 929 -105.46 -11.74 30.45
C SER A 929 -104.95 -11.46 29.04
N CYS A 930 -103.62 -11.36 28.86
CA CYS A 930 -103.01 -11.11 27.57
C CYS A 930 -102.92 -12.37 26.68
N VAL A 931 -103.11 -13.58 27.24
CA VAL A 931 -102.99 -14.85 26.51
C VAL A 931 -104.28 -15.67 26.64
N PRO A 932 -105.00 -15.94 25.53
CA PRO A 932 -106.26 -16.69 25.57
C PRO A 932 -106.14 -18.11 26.15
N ASP A 933 -105.00 -18.77 25.98
CA ASP A 933 -104.76 -20.14 26.44
C ASP A 933 -104.76 -20.26 27.97
N LEU A 934 -104.49 -19.15 28.68
CA LEU A 934 -104.48 -19.08 30.14
C LEU A 934 -105.85 -18.75 30.74
N ASN A 935 -106.93 -18.67 29.95
CA ASN A 935 -108.24 -18.26 30.44
C ASN A 935 -108.79 -19.13 31.58
N ILE A 936 -108.58 -20.45 31.50
CA ILE A 936 -109.04 -21.41 32.52
C ILE A 936 -108.22 -21.23 33.81
N ASP A 937 -106.89 -21.12 33.69
CA ASP A 937 -106.01 -20.92 34.84
C ASP A 937 -106.25 -19.55 35.48
N ARG A 938 -106.54 -18.51 34.68
CA ARG A 938 -106.96 -17.19 35.15
C ARG A 938 -108.26 -17.23 35.96
N GLN A 939 -109.28 -17.97 35.53
CA GLN A 939 -110.54 -18.10 36.28
C GLN A 939 -110.29 -18.73 37.65
N LYS A 940 -109.52 -19.84 37.68
CA LYS A 940 -109.12 -20.50 38.94
C LYS A 940 -108.29 -19.60 39.84
N MET A 941 -107.32 -18.88 39.28
CA MET A 941 -106.52 -17.88 40.00
C MET A 941 -107.41 -16.77 40.56
N HIS A 942 -108.34 -16.23 39.78
CA HIS A 942 -109.23 -15.16 40.21
C HIS A 942 -110.20 -15.61 41.33
N GLU A 943 -110.72 -16.83 41.27
CA GLU A 943 -111.56 -17.42 42.33
C GLU A 943 -110.75 -17.62 43.61
N HIS A 944 -109.53 -18.17 43.50
CA HIS A 944 -108.63 -18.34 44.64
C HIS A 944 -108.24 -17.00 45.28
N TYR A 945 -107.95 -15.97 44.47
CA TYR A 945 -107.62 -14.64 44.95
C TYR A 945 -108.80 -13.96 45.67
N ARG A 946 -110.04 -14.11 45.19
CA ARG A 946 -111.24 -13.63 45.93
C ARG A 946 -111.36 -14.31 47.29
N HIS A 947 -111.19 -15.63 47.35
CA HIS A 947 -111.24 -16.36 48.62
C HIS A 947 -110.15 -15.93 49.61
N LEU A 948 -108.95 -15.61 49.11
CA LEU A 948 -107.86 -15.07 49.93
C LEU A 948 -108.17 -13.66 50.49
N LEU A 949 -108.83 -12.80 49.70
CA LEU A 949 -109.27 -11.47 50.13
C LEU A 949 -110.42 -11.53 51.15
N GLU A 950 -111.40 -12.40 50.92
CA GLU A 950 -112.52 -12.67 51.84
C GLU A 950 -112.05 -13.23 53.19
N GLY A 951 -111.02 -14.09 53.19
CA GLY A 951 -110.42 -14.66 54.39
C GLY A 951 -109.56 -13.71 55.24
N GLN A 952 -109.17 -12.54 54.69
CA GLN A 952 -108.39 -11.50 55.40
C GLN A 952 -109.23 -10.33 55.90
N GLY A 953 -110.56 -10.35 55.72
CA GLY A 953 -111.45 -9.29 56.21
C GLY A 953 -111.30 -7.96 55.48
N ILE A 954 -110.90 -7.99 54.20
CA ILE A 954 -110.86 -6.80 53.33
C ILE A 954 -112.03 -6.91 52.35
N ASP A 955 -113.07 -6.09 52.56
CA ASP A 955 -114.21 -5.98 51.64
C ASP A 955 -113.75 -5.46 50.27
N CYS A 956 -113.82 -6.31 49.25
CA CYS A 956 -113.74 -5.88 47.85
C CYS A 956 -115.13 -5.50 47.33
N LEU A 957 -115.54 -4.25 47.60
CA LEU A 957 -116.44 -3.53 46.71
C LEU A 957 -115.58 -2.88 45.62
N TYR A 958 -115.64 -3.41 44.39
CA TYR A 958 -116.00 -2.67 43.17
C TYR A 958 -115.67 -3.46 41.89
N HIS A 959 -116.62 -3.39 40.96
CA HIS A 959 -116.57 -3.81 39.57
C HIS A 959 -115.68 -2.91 38.72
#